data_AF-A0A7W4HI47-F1
#
_entry.id   AF-A0A7W4HI47-F1
#
_cell.length_a   1.000
_cell.length_b   1.000
_cell.length_c   1.000
_cell.angle_alpha   90.00
_cell.angle_beta   90.00
_cell.angle_gamma   90.00
#
_symmetry.space_group_name_H-M   'P 1'
#
loop_
_entity.id
_entity.type
_entity.pdbx_description
1 polymer ?
#
loop_
_entity_poly.entity_id
_entity_poly.type
_entity_poly.pdbx_seq_one_letter_code
_entity_poly.pdbx_strand_id
1 'polypeptide(L)'
;MKKHYFLGQAASFRIKKTFRFLFSFGTRQDFDELKQDLATKYQVKKSQVYLFHSGRTAITLALLSRISKESKQNPKNPKEQPAVAITSLTCFAVVQAVKTAGYQPVFLDIDPKTLHFNAATLEKALKKYPNIQAVIIQNNLGLPCDMKNIQAVAKAHKLFLIEDLAHSLDIEYSDGCTAGSLGEAVILSFGKGKSLDASSGGALILRKTSKNQLLADPQIGSSRPKLSDSLRDRFYPFFGLLSRTLSYLPAGKYNLGQHLMGVLVKLNFVHRSADAELDFYHRMTYWQAKYIRQELKNFHAPRGLLRVPYFVQDQRKTLHKLQKAGFYFDEVWYDTPVAPERHFNKSGFNPADCPIATVVAKQLVNLPVYYSMQELSLARQIIYQDEVDIKLDKKMQPQVTKIEQLTQNPSQSTAWQDDWNLAIKKFELANFLQSPKWQKFNEILGRKTLHQTISNEAQVLMVVRDAKRGRFLEISNGPLLDWSDQDLVNLVFSEIYKAAIKFKCVFIRFRPAIEDSAENRVIMQRLGAIKASFHLNAEHTVMIDLTKTEEELLSDFRRQTRYEVRRAEKMKIKVIDETKSPNIIQEFHNVQLQTAKRQKFIPPTLRELEALKQSFGNDFKIYTAYDVENNAIAYGLILIDGKEADYYEAASTPLNRKLPGAYALQWQVMRDLKKLGVKRYNLWGIAPEGQTNHRYSGVTTFKTGFSSERFTYVSAQDIPIRKFRYRLNRIIENLRKKHRHLS
;
A
#
# COMPACT_ATOMS: atom_id res chain seq x y z
N MET A 1 10.97 -25.53 8.73
CA MET A 1 11.67 -25.33 7.45
C MET A 1 11.56 -23.86 7.07
N LYS A 2 12.67 -23.19 6.75
CA LYS A 2 12.63 -21.83 6.17
C LYS A 2 12.02 -21.93 4.78
N LYS A 3 11.05 -21.08 4.45
CA LYS A 3 10.42 -21.03 3.13
C LYS A 3 11.33 -20.26 2.18
N HIS A 4 11.58 -20.78 0.98
CA HIS A 4 12.47 -20.18 -0.02
C HIS A 4 11.67 -19.32 -1.01
N TYR A 5 11.72 -18.00 -0.90
CA TYR A 5 11.04 -17.09 -1.83
C TYR A 5 11.92 -16.79 -3.04
N PHE A 6 11.36 -16.94 -4.24
CA PHE A 6 12.03 -16.63 -5.50
C PHE A 6 11.52 -15.28 -6.03
N LEU A 7 12.31 -14.22 -5.88
CA LEU A 7 11.96 -12.82 -6.14
C LEU A 7 12.34 -12.39 -7.56
N GLY A 8 12.01 -13.25 -8.51
CA GLY A 8 12.57 -13.23 -9.84
C GLY A 8 11.60 -13.25 -11.01
N GLN A 9 12.17 -13.38 -12.19
CA GLN A 9 11.47 -13.62 -13.44
C GLN A 9 10.58 -14.90 -13.32
N ALA A 10 9.39 -14.90 -13.94
CA ALA A 10 8.35 -15.94 -13.80
C ALA A 10 7.70 -16.12 -12.42
N ALA A 11 8.17 -15.46 -11.35
CA ALA A 11 7.60 -15.62 -10.02
C ALA A 11 6.13 -15.11 -9.92
N SER A 12 5.76 -14.17 -10.79
CA SER A 12 4.39 -13.65 -10.93
C SER A 12 3.38 -14.69 -11.45
N PHE A 13 3.82 -15.76 -12.12
CA PHE A 13 2.94 -16.81 -12.64
C PHE A 13 2.59 -17.83 -11.55
N ARG A 14 1.55 -17.57 -10.76
CA ARG A 14 0.98 -18.61 -9.86
C ARG A 14 0.37 -19.77 -10.67
N ILE A 15 0.04 -20.88 -10.01
CA ILE A 15 -0.49 -22.11 -10.64
C ILE A 15 -1.59 -21.80 -11.68
N LYS A 16 -2.65 -21.08 -11.28
CA LYS A 16 -3.77 -20.70 -12.17
C LYS A 16 -3.30 -19.86 -13.37
N LYS A 17 -2.43 -18.87 -13.15
CA LYS A 17 -1.92 -17.99 -14.21
C LYS A 17 -1.00 -18.75 -15.17
N THR A 18 -0.20 -19.70 -14.66
CA THR A 18 0.68 -20.59 -15.43
C THR A 18 -0.12 -21.44 -16.42
N PHE A 19 -1.14 -22.15 -15.93
CA PHE A 19 -1.95 -23.01 -16.80
C PHE A 19 -2.79 -22.21 -17.80
N ARG A 20 -3.34 -21.05 -17.40
CA ARG A 20 -4.01 -20.15 -18.35
C ARG A 20 -3.06 -19.69 -19.46
N PHE A 21 -1.81 -19.38 -19.12
CA PHE A 21 -0.79 -18.99 -20.10
C PHE A 21 -0.45 -20.15 -21.06
N LEU A 22 -0.16 -21.32 -20.50
CA LEU A 22 0.20 -22.53 -21.26
C LEU A 22 -0.89 -22.96 -22.25
N PHE A 23 -2.16 -22.90 -21.82
CA PHE A 23 -3.32 -23.32 -22.60
C PHE A 23 -4.08 -22.15 -23.25
N SER A 24 -3.41 -21.01 -23.45
CA SER A 24 -3.96 -19.94 -24.30
C SER A 24 -3.82 -20.32 -25.77
N PHE A 25 -4.94 -20.46 -26.48
CA PHE A 25 -4.99 -20.68 -27.93
C PHE A 25 -5.67 -19.49 -28.58
N GLY A 26 -4.95 -18.75 -29.42
CA GLY A 26 -5.44 -17.55 -30.08
C GLY A 26 -5.43 -17.65 -31.60
N THR A 27 -6.26 -16.83 -32.24
CA THR A 27 -6.44 -16.77 -33.70
C THR A 27 -5.97 -15.44 -34.28
N ARG A 28 -6.05 -15.28 -35.61
CA ARG A 28 -5.80 -13.97 -36.26
C ARG A 28 -6.77 -12.90 -35.75
N GLN A 29 -8.02 -13.27 -35.48
CA GLN A 29 -9.02 -12.37 -34.90
C GLN A 29 -8.56 -11.83 -33.54
N ASP A 30 -7.98 -12.66 -32.66
CA ASP A 30 -7.44 -12.19 -31.38
C ASP A 30 -6.30 -11.17 -31.56
N PHE A 31 -5.45 -11.36 -32.57
CA PHE A 31 -4.39 -10.41 -32.91
C PHE A 31 -4.94 -9.08 -33.40
N ASP A 32 -5.94 -9.14 -34.29
CA ASP A 32 -6.62 -7.97 -34.82
C ASP A 32 -7.42 -7.21 -33.76
N GLU A 33 -8.06 -7.92 -32.85
CA GLU A 33 -8.79 -7.34 -31.72
C GLU A 33 -7.83 -6.76 -30.68
N LEU A 34 -6.64 -7.33 -30.46
CA LEU A 34 -5.64 -6.70 -29.57
C LEU A 34 -5.19 -5.35 -30.13
N LYS A 35 -4.98 -5.27 -31.44
CA LYS A 35 -4.68 -4.00 -32.10
C LYS A 35 -5.81 -2.99 -31.87
N GLN A 36 -7.07 -3.44 -31.95
CA GLN A 36 -8.22 -2.59 -31.71
C GLN A 36 -8.33 -2.14 -30.23
N ASP A 37 -8.13 -3.06 -29.28
CA ASP A 37 -8.17 -2.76 -27.85
C ASP A 37 -7.11 -1.71 -27.47
N LEU A 38 -5.89 -1.84 -28.00
CA LEU A 38 -4.82 -0.85 -27.82
C LEU A 38 -5.11 0.46 -28.54
N ALA A 39 -5.68 0.41 -29.75
CA ALA A 39 -6.06 1.60 -30.50
C ALA A 39 -7.12 2.43 -29.75
N THR A 40 -8.14 1.76 -29.20
CA THR A 40 -9.15 2.40 -28.35
C THR A 40 -8.53 2.97 -27.08
N LYS A 41 -7.70 2.19 -26.37
CA LYS A 41 -7.05 2.61 -25.12
C LYS A 41 -6.21 3.87 -25.29
N TYR A 42 -5.40 3.94 -26.35
CA TYR A 42 -4.51 5.06 -26.61
C TYR A 42 -5.10 6.10 -27.58
N GLN A 43 -6.38 5.98 -27.96
CA GLN A 43 -7.07 6.93 -28.82
C GLN A 43 -6.37 7.17 -30.17
N VAL A 44 -6.04 6.08 -30.86
CA VAL A 44 -5.48 6.11 -32.23
C VAL A 44 -6.29 5.21 -33.17
N LYS A 45 -6.01 5.26 -34.47
CA LYS A 45 -6.58 4.30 -35.43
C LYS A 45 -5.90 2.94 -35.29
N LYS A 46 -6.62 1.85 -35.58
CA LYS A 46 -6.07 0.48 -35.60
C LYS A 46 -4.84 0.32 -36.52
N SER A 47 -4.79 1.08 -37.62
CA SER A 47 -3.64 1.11 -38.55
C SER A 47 -2.36 1.68 -37.93
N GLN A 48 -2.47 2.40 -36.82
CA GLN A 48 -1.35 3.02 -36.10
C GLN A 48 -0.80 2.13 -34.97
N VAL A 49 -1.30 0.89 -34.86
CA VAL A 49 -0.85 -0.10 -33.87
C VAL A 49 -0.11 -1.22 -34.57
N TYR A 50 1.11 -1.47 -34.14
CA TYR A 50 1.99 -2.52 -34.68
C TYR A 50 2.38 -3.47 -33.55
N LEU A 51 2.33 -4.78 -33.82
CA LEU A 51 2.63 -5.82 -32.84
C LEU A 51 3.83 -6.65 -33.29
N PHE A 52 4.85 -6.72 -32.46
CA PHE A 52 6.13 -7.36 -32.77
C PHE A 52 6.43 -8.49 -31.79
N HIS A 53 7.38 -9.35 -32.17
CA HIS A 53 7.90 -10.38 -31.27
C HIS A 53 8.75 -9.81 -30.10
N SER A 54 9.18 -8.54 -30.17
CA SER A 54 9.95 -7.90 -29.08
C SER A 54 9.63 -6.42 -28.89
N GLY A 55 9.76 -5.93 -27.66
CA GLY A 55 9.62 -4.50 -27.33
C GLY A 55 10.76 -3.61 -27.86
N ARG A 56 11.99 -4.13 -27.93
CA ARG A 56 13.15 -3.38 -28.47
C ARG A 56 13.00 -3.09 -29.97
N THR A 57 12.35 -3.99 -30.71
CA THR A 57 11.95 -3.77 -32.11
C THR A 57 11.04 -2.55 -32.22
N ALA A 58 10.05 -2.42 -31.33
CA ALA A 58 9.11 -1.30 -31.34
C ALA A 58 9.82 0.06 -31.13
N ILE A 59 10.78 0.15 -30.21
CA ILE A 59 11.60 1.37 -30.00
C ILE A 59 12.38 1.73 -31.27
N THR A 60 13.09 0.74 -31.82
CA THR A 60 13.96 0.93 -32.99
C THR A 60 13.17 1.41 -34.20
N LEU A 61 12.01 0.78 -34.47
CA LEU A 61 11.13 1.16 -35.58
C LEU A 61 10.44 2.50 -35.35
N ALA A 62 10.11 2.87 -34.10
CA ALA A 62 9.59 4.20 -33.79
C ALA A 62 10.58 5.29 -34.20
N LEU A 63 11.85 5.15 -33.80
CA LEU A 63 12.93 6.08 -34.16
C LEU A 63 13.12 6.15 -35.68
N LEU A 64 13.31 5.00 -36.34
CA LEU A 64 13.53 4.93 -37.78
C LEU A 64 12.34 5.47 -38.60
N SER A 65 11.10 5.36 -38.11
CA SER A 65 9.91 5.82 -38.85
C SER A 65 9.71 7.35 -38.83
N ARG A 66 10.30 8.06 -37.86
CA ARG A 66 10.00 9.49 -37.61
C ARG A 66 11.17 10.42 -37.76
N ILE A 67 12.38 9.89 -37.69
CA ILE A 67 13.61 10.66 -37.72
C ILE A 67 14.36 10.31 -39.01
N SER A 68 14.49 11.28 -39.92
CA SER A 68 15.15 11.07 -41.21
C SER A 68 16.64 10.81 -41.03
N LYS A 69 17.19 9.86 -41.79
CA LYS A 69 18.64 9.75 -41.99
C LYS A 69 19.06 10.88 -42.92
N GLU A 70 19.45 12.04 -42.39
CA GLU A 70 20.33 12.91 -43.18
C GLU A 70 21.69 12.23 -43.23
N SER A 71 22.01 11.70 -44.42
CA SER A 71 23.19 10.91 -44.68
C SER A 71 24.46 11.76 -44.55
N LYS A 72 25.23 11.49 -43.50
CA LYS A 72 26.67 11.32 -43.69
C LYS A 72 27.00 9.90 -43.23
N GLN A 73 27.27 9.01 -44.18
CA GLN A 73 27.89 7.73 -43.88
C GLN A 73 29.21 8.02 -43.14
N ASN A 74 29.33 7.49 -41.92
CA ASN A 74 30.42 7.76 -40.97
C ASN A 74 30.62 9.25 -40.67
N PRO A 75 29.99 9.80 -39.60
CA PRO A 75 30.43 11.09 -39.10
C PRO A 75 31.88 10.91 -38.62
N LYS A 76 32.83 11.58 -39.29
CA LYS A 76 34.24 11.68 -38.83
C LYS A 76 34.32 12.31 -37.42
N ASN A 77 33.23 12.90 -36.93
CA ASN A 77 33.10 13.53 -35.62
C ASN A 77 31.85 13.00 -34.87
N PRO A 78 31.99 12.32 -33.71
CA PRO A 78 30.87 11.81 -32.91
C PRO A 78 29.82 12.86 -32.54
N LYS A 79 30.20 14.15 -32.50
CA LYS A 79 29.29 15.27 -32.20
C LYS A 79 28.27 15.57 -33.32
N GLU A 80 28.44 15.03 -34.52
CA GLU A 80 27.51 15.21 -35.66
C GLU A 80 26.49 14.08 -35.79
N GLN A 81 26.65 12.97 -35.06
CA GLN A 81 25.70 11.84 -35.10
C GLN A 81 24.38 12.25 -34.44
N PRO A 82 23.19 12.04 -35.04
CA PRO A 82 21.94 12.38 -34.37
C PRO A 82 21.78 11.57 -33.08
N ALA A 83 21.22 12.20 -32.04
CA ALA A 83 21.20 11.66 -30.68
C ALA A 83 19.78 11.47 -30.12
N VAL A 84 19.65 10.56 -29.16
CA VAL A 84 18.41 10.28 -28.43
C VAL A 84 18.69 10.38 -26.93
N ALA A 85 17.95 11.25 -26.25
CA ALA A 85 17.99 11.39 -24.80
C ALA A 85 17.27 10.20 -24.13
N ILE A 86 17.94 9.54 -23.19
CA ILE A 86 17.41 8.39 -22.44
C ILE A 86 17.76 8.53 -20.95
N THR A 87 16.96 7.89 -20.09
CA THR A 87 17.22 7.84 -18.66
C THR A 87 18.50 7.04 -18.36
N SER A 88 19.34 7.54 -17.45
CA SER A 88 20.61 6.91 -17.07
C SER A 88 20.46 5.58 -16.31
N LEU A 89 19.35 5.40 -15.59
CA LEU A 89 18.94 4.13 -14.99
C LEU A 89 18.07 3.36 -15.99
N THR A 90 18.64 2.48 -16.79
CA THR A 90 17.94 1.85 -17.92
C THR A 90 18.41 0.41 -18.20
N CYS A 91 17.70 -0.28 -19.09
CA CYS A 91 18.11 -1.59 -19.59
C CYS A 91 18.96 -1.43 -20.86
N PHE A 92 20.01 -2.25 -21.00
CA PHE A 92 20.84 -2.30 -22.19
C PHE A 92 20.04 -2.50 -23.49
N ALA A 93 18.86 -3.15 -23.42
CA ALA A 93 17.97 -3.31 -24.56
C ALA A 93 17.50 -1.96 -25.18
N VAL A 94 17.37 -0.90 -24.38
CA VAL A 94 17.01 0.45 -24.87
C VAL A 94 18.22 1.09 -25.56
N VAL A 95 19.39 0.99 -24.94
CA VAL A 95 20.66 1.47 -25.53
C VAL A 95 20.92 0.78 -26.88
N GLN A 96 20.71 -0.55 -26.94
CA GLN A 96 20.87 -1.32 -28.17
C GLN A 96 19.87 -0.90 -29.25
N ALA A 97 18.61 -0.65 -28.90
CA ALA A 97 17.60 -0.15 -29.83
C ALA A 97 17.99 1.21 -30.45
N VAL A 98 18.46 2.15 -29.61
CA VAL A 98 18.93 3.47 -30.05
C VAL A 98 20.14 3.36 -30.98
N LYS A 99 21.16 2.58 -30.58
CA LYS A 99 22.36 2.36 -31.40
C LYS A 99 22.04 1.67 -32.73
N THR A 100 21.15 0.68 -32.73
CA THR A 100 20.77 -0.05 -33.96
C THR A 100 19.98 0.83 -34.93
N ALA A 101 19.18 1.77 -34.41
CA ALA A 101 18.54 2.79 -35.23
C ALA A 101 19.54 3.82 -35.82
N GLY A 102 20.82 3.78 -35.41
CA GLY A 102 21.89 4.64 -35.91
C GLY A 102 22.12 5.90 -35.08
N TYR A 103 21.49 6.02 -33.91
CA TYR A 103 21.58 7.21 -33.06
C TYR A 103 22.56 7.04 -31.89
N GLN A 104 23.09 8.16 -31.41
CA GLN A 104 23.88 8.19 -30.18
C GLN A 104 22.95 8.26 -28.95
N PRO A 105 23.05 7.32 -27.99
CA PRO A 105 22.35 7.46 -26.72
C PRO A 105 23.00 8.55 -25.85
N VAL A 106 22.21 9.52 -25.41
CA VAL A 106 22.62 10.54 -24.43
C VAL A 106 21.92 10.23 -23.12
N PHE A 107 22.70 9.85 -22.10
CA PHE A 107 22.18 9.50 -20.78
C PHE A 107 21.91 10.77 -19.97
N LEU A 108 20.70 10.88 -19.42
CA LEU A 108 20.30 11.96 -18.53
C LEU A 108 20.28 11.44 -17.10
N ASP A 109 20.98 12.13 -16.20
CA ASP A 109 21.03 11.76 -14.79
C ASP A 109 19.64 11.86 -14.13
N ILE A 110 19.43 11.11 -13.06
CA ILE A 110 18.10 10.96 -12.43
C ILE A 110 17.94 11.79 -11.17
N ASP A 111 16.69 11.99 -10.77
CA ASP A 111 16.31 12.32 -9.40
C ASP A 111 16.19 11.01 -8.58
N PRO A 112 16.80 10.90 -7.37
CA PRO A 112 16.70 9.70 -6.54
C PRO A 112 15.27 9.32 -6.13
N LYS A 113 14.35 10.29 -6.04
CA LYS A 113 12.96 10.07 -5.63
C LYS A 113 12.11 9.50 -6.76
N THR A 114 12.31 9.98 -7.99
CA THR A 114 11.51 9.56 -9.15
C THR A 114 12.18 8.45 -9.96
N LEU A 115 13.48 8.22 -9.74
CA LEU A 115 14.34 7.34 -10.55
C LEU A 115 14.32 7.71 -12.05
N HIS A 116 14.07 8.98 -12.35
CA HIS A 116 13.96 9.54 -13.68
C HIS A 116 14.55 10.95 -13.74
N PHE A 117 14.95 11.40 -14.93
CA PHE A 117 15.38 12.79 -15.14
C PHE A 117 14.17 13.75 -15.13
N ASN A 118 14.44 15.04 -14.90
CA ASN A 118 13.46 16.13 -14.95
C ASN A 118 13.67 17.07 -16.15
N ALA A 119 12.78 18.05 -16.33
CA ALA A 119 12.83 19.02 -17.42
C ALA A 119 14.16 19.81 -17.48
N ALA A 120 14.67 20.27 -16.32
CA ALA A 120 15.92 21.02 -16.25
C ALA A 120 17.13 20.18 -16.72
N THR A 121 17.13 18.88 -16.41
CA THR A 121 18.16 17.95 -16.87
C THR A 121 18.11 17.76 -18.39
N LEU A 122 16.91 17.67 -18.96
CA LEU A 122 16.72 17.60 -20.41
C LEU A 122 17.18 18.89 -21.11
N GLU A 123 16.83 20.07 -20.58
CA GLU A 123 17.32 21.35 -21.13
C GLU A 123 18.84 21.46 -21.12
N LYS A 124 19.49 21.05 -20.03
CA LYS A 124 20.95 21.02 -19.92
C LYS A 124 21.56 20.07 -20.96
N ALA A 125 20.94 18.91 -21.18
CA ALA A 125 21.38 17.96 -22.20
C ALA A 125 21.23 18.54 -23.60
N LEU A 126 20.13 19.23 -23.92
CA LEU A 126 19.90 19.89 -25.21
C LEU A 126 20.92 21.00 -25.49
N LYS A 127 21.35 21.73 -24.46
CA LYS A 127 22.44 22.72 -24.58
C LYS A 127 23.80 22.07 -24.87
N LYS A 128 24.09 20.93 -24.23
CA LYS A 128 25.36 20.18 -24.41
C LYS A 128 25.39 19.40 -25.73
N TYR A 129 24.24 18.91 -26.18
CA TYR A 129 24.06 18.03 -27.34
C TYR A 129 22.92 18.57 -28.23
N PRO A 130 23.18 19.58 -29.08
CA PRO A 130 22.17 20.19 -29.94
C PRO A 130 21.64 19.24 -31.03
N ASN A 131 22.31 18.12 -31.25
CA ASN A 131 21.96 17.02 -32.15
C ASN A 131 20.92 16.03 -31.57
N ILE A 132 20.39 16.26 -30.36
CA ILE A 132 19.29 15.45 -29.81
C ILE A 132 18.02 15.69 -30.63
N GLN A 133 17.43 14.60 -31.13
CA GLN A 133 16.23 14.64 -31.97
C GLN A 133 15.02 13.92 -31.34
N ALA A 134 15.25 13.09 -30.32
CA ALA A 134 14.20 12.38 -29.61
C ALA A 134 14.54 12.19 -28.13
N VAL A 135 13.50 11.92 -27.34
CA VAL A 135 13.60 11.62 -25.91
C VAL A 135 12.71 10.44 -25.55
N ILE A 136 13.23 9.49 -24.77
CA ILE A 136 12.52 8.29 -24.31
C ILE A 136 12.23 8.40 -22.81
N ILE A 137 10.97 8.27 -22.44
CA ILE A 137 10.46 8.30 -21.06
C ILE A 137 10.14 6.87 -20.62
N GLN A 138 10.71 6.41 -19.50
CA GLN A 138 10.62 5.00 -19.10
C GLN A 138 9.80 4.75 -17.83
N ASN A 139 9.61 5.77 -16.99
CA ASN A 139 8.90 5.67 -15.69
C ASN A 139 9.33 4.40 -14.91
N ASN A 140 10.63 4.33 -14.59
CA ASN A 140 11.26 3.13 -14.04
C ASN A 140 10.54 2.61 -12.80
N LEU A 141 10.43 1.28 -12.68
CA LEU A 141 9.71 0.59 -11.59
C LEU A 141 8.22 0.96 -11.46
N GLY A 142 7.66 1.73 -12.37
CA GLY A 142 6.30 2.26 -12.28
C GLY A 142 6.21 3.59 -11.52
N LEU A 143 7.34 4.25 -11.25
CA LEU A 143 7.36 5.61 -10.70
C LEU A 143 7.07 6.62 -11.81
N PRO A 144 6.03 7.47 -11.67
CA PRO A 144 5.74 8.52 -12.65
C PRO A 144 6.82 9.61 -12.61
N CYS A 145 7.33 9.99 -13.78
CA CYS A 145 8.15 11.20 -13.91
C CYS A 145 7.28 12.47 -13.98
N ASP A 146 7.93 13.63 -13.93
CA ASP A 146 7.30 14.94 -14.20
C ASP A 146 7.05 15.13 -15.71
N MET A 147 6.08 14.36 -16.22
CA MET A 147 5.83 14.25 -17.65
C MET A 147 5.35 15.57 -18.27
N LYS A 148 4.59 16.38 -17.52
CA LYS A 148 4.07 17.67 -17.99
C LYS A 148 5.19 18.62 -18.37
N ASN A 149 6.17 18.82 -17.49
CA ASN A 149 7.27 19.75 -17.75
C ASN A 149 8.25 19.18 -18.79
N ILE A 150 8.50 17.86 -18.78
CA ILE A 150 9.32 17.22 -19.81
C ILE A 150 8.68 17.36 -21.21
N GLN A 151 7.37 17.18 -21.31
CA GLN A 151 6.64 17.36 -22.58
C GLN A 151 6.72 18.81 -23.08
N ALA A 152 6.66 19.80 -22.19
CA ALA A 152 6.80 21.20 -22.55
C ALA A 152 8.17 21.49 -23.21
N VAL A 153 9.26 21.00 -22.61
CA VAL A 153 10.62 21.10 -23.18
C VAL A 153 10.71 20.37 -24.52
N ALA A 154 10.20 19.13 -24.60
CA ALA A 154 10.21 18.35 -25.83
C ALA A 154 9.47 19.08 -26.98
N LYS A 155 8.31 19.68 -26.70
CA LYS A 155 7.55 20.48 -27.68
C LYS A 155 8.30 21.72 -28.11
N ALA A 156 8.87 22.49 -27.18
CA ALA A 156 9.62 23.71 -27.47
C ALA A 156 10.82 23.44 -28.40
N HIS A 157 11.49 22.30 -28.21
CA HIS A 157 12.64 21.88 -29.01
C HIS A 157 12.28 20.94 -30.18
N LYS A 158 10.99 20.71 -30.46
CA LYS A 158 10.49 19.83 -31.54
C LYS A 158 11.06 18.39 -31.48
N LEU A 159 11.32 17.88 -30.28
CA LEU A 159 11.82 16.53 -30.06
C LEU A 159 10.72 15.49 -30.27
N PHE A 160 11.09 14.35 -30.87
CA PHE A 160 10.20 13.20 -30.93
C PHE A 160 10.11 12.52 -29.56
N LEU A 161 8.95 12.62 -28.92
CA LEU A 161 8.71 12.12 -27.57
C LEU A 161 8.14 10.69 -27.59
N ILE A 162 8.88 9.75 -27.00
CA ILE A 162 8.52 8.34 -26.90
C ILE A 162 8.24 7.97 -25.44
N GLU A 163 7.06 7.43 -25.15
CA GLU A 163 6.74 6.82 -23.85
C GLU A 163 6.98 5.31 -23.91
N ASP A 164 8.01 4.82 -23.22
CA ASP A 164 8.28 3.40 -23.00
C ASP A 164 7.58 2.90 -21.73
N LEU A 165 6.48 2.18 -21.91
CA LEU A 165 5.62 1.70 -20.83
C LEU A 165 5.97 0.29 -20.34
N ALA A 166 7.20 -0.17 -20.54
CA ALA A 166 7.64 -1.48 -20.08
C ALA A 166 7.42 -1.72 -18.58
N HIS A 167 7.58 -0.69 -17.75
CA HIS A 167 7.39 -0.75 -16.28
C HIS A 167 6.15 0.01 -15.77
N SER A 168 5.44 0.72 -16.65
CA SER A 168 4.56 1.84 -16.27
C SER A 168 3.20 1.82 -16.97
N LEU A 169 2.75 0.66 -17.44
CA LEU A 169 1.39 0.50 -17.94
C LEU A 169 0.35 0.88 -16.86
N ASP A 170 -0.55 1.81 -17.20
CA ASP A 170 -1.67 2.28 -16.37
C ASP A 170 -1.25 2.96 -15.04
N ILE A 171 -0.08 3.59 -15.01
CA ILE A 171 0.25 4.58 -13.99
C ILE A 171 -0.39 5.93 -14.36
N GLU A 172 -0.62 6.77 -13.37
CA GLU A 172 -1.08 8.14 -13.54
C GLU A 172 0.05 9.12 -13.23
N TYR A 173 0.17 10.16 -14.06
CA TYR A 173 1.01 11.30 -13.77
C TYR A 173 0.32 12.26 -12.78
N SER A 174 1.07 13.22 -12.24
CA SER A 174 0.58 14.16 -11.22
C SER A 174 -0.60 15.04 -11.68
N ASP A 175 -0.84 15.17 -12.98
CA ASP A 175 -1.95 15.91 -13.56
C ASP A 175 -3.19 15.02 -13.86
N GLY A 176 -3.16 13.75 -13.44
CA GLY A 176 -4.21 12.77 -13.66
C GLY A 176 -4.17 12.10 -15.05
N CYS A 177 -3.25 12.48 -15.94
CA CYS A 177 -3.11 11.81 -17.23
C CYS A 177 -2.49 10.42 -17.05
N THR A 178 -3.06 9.40 -17.71
CA THR A 178 -2.49 8.04 -17.71
C THR A 178 -1.25 7.97 -18.61
N ALA A 179 -0.23 7.22 -18.20
CA ALA A 179 0.97 7.02 -19.00
C ALA A 179 0.66 6.44 -20.40
N GLY A 180 1.35 6.94 -21.42
CA GLY A 180 1.09 6.67 -22.84
C GLY A 180 0.13 7.64 -23.50
N SER A 181 -0.48 8.58 -22.77
CA SER A 181 -1.42 9.55 -23.33
C SER A 181 -0.75 10.77 -23.99
N LEU A 182 0.52 11.05 -23.70
CA LEU A 182 1.15 12.34 -23.97
C LEU A 182 2.24 12.29 -25.05
N GLY A 183 2.88 11.15 -25.24
CA GLY A 183 3.94 10.92 -26.21
C GLY A 183 3.43 10.73 -27.64
N GLU A 184 4.29 11.03 -28.62
CA GLU A 184 3.98 10.82 -30.04
C GLU A 184 4.06 9.33 -30.44
N ALA A 185 4.84 8.56 -29.69
CA ALA A 185 4.86 7.11 -29.75
C ALA A 185 4.75 6.50 -28.36
N VAL A 186 4.05 5.37 -28.27
CA VAL A 186 3.95 4.56 -27.06
C VAL A 186 4.51 3.17 -27.36
N ILE A 187 5.38 2.71 -26.48
CA ILE A 187 5.99 1.40 -26.56
C ILE A 187 5.46 0.54 -25.42
N LEU A 188 5.04 -0.67 -25.75
CA LEU A 188 4.72 -1.70 -24.77
C LEU A 188 5.69 -2.86 -24.92
N SER A 189 6.22 -3.33 -23.79
CA SER A 189 7.01 -4.55 -23.71
C SER A 189 6.21 -5.62 -23.00
N PHE A 190 6.06 -6.78 -23.65
CA PHE A 190 5.41 -7.95 -23.06
C PHE A 190 6.42 -9.02 -22.60
N GLY A 191 7.67 -8.61 -22.43
CA GLY A 191 8.75 -9.48 -21.98
C GLY A 191 8.61 -9.94 -20.52
N LYS A 192 9.55 -10.79 -20.11
CA LYS A 192 9.61 -11.35 -18.76
C LYS A 192 9.74 -10.25 -17.72
N GLY A 193 8.95 -10.36 -16.66
CA GLY A 193 8.96 -9.44 -15.52
C GLY A 193 8.35 -8.05 -15.80
N LYS A 194 7.75 -7.81 -16.98
CA LYS A 194 7.08 -6.55 -17.31
C LYS A 194 5.67 -6.46 -16.74
N SER A 195 5.07 -5.27 -16.79
CA SER A 195 3.69 -5.03 -16.31
C SER A 195 2.69 -6.02 -16.94
N LEU A 196 2.81 -6.27 -18.25
CA LEU A 196 2.10 -7.34 -18.94
C LEU A 196 3.09 -8.42 -19.39
N ASP A 197 3.42 -9.35 -18.51
CA ASP A 197 4.34 -10.44 -18.83
C ASP A 197 3.66 -11.49 -19.72
N ALA A 198 4.04 -11.53 -21.00
CA ALA A 198 3.71 -12.59 -21.94
C ALA A 198 4.96 -13.36 -22.42
N SER A 199 6.01 -13.39 -21.60
CA SER A 199 7.38 -13.89 -21.86
C SER A 199 8.17 -13.17 -22.97
N SER A 200 7.51 -12.79 -24.05
CA SER A 200 8.05 -12.02 -25.18
C SER A 200 6.93 -11.20 -25.82
N GLY A 201 7.27 -10.39 -26.82
CA GLY A 201 6.33 -9.51 -27.53
C GLY A 201 6.58 -8.02 -27.26
N GLY A 202 6.06 -7.21 -28.18
CA GLY A 202 5.99 -5.76 -28.00
C GLY A 202 4.90 -5.12 -28.86
N ALA A 203 4.56 -3.88 -28.55
CA ALA A 203 3.69 -3.05 -29.38
C ALA A 203 4.28 -1.65 -29.58
N LEU A 204 4.07 -1.11 -30.77
CA LEU A 204 4.26 0.30 -31.10
C LEU A 204 2.90 0.90 -31.40
N ILE A 205 2.55 1.98 -30.71
CA ILE A 205 1.39 2.81 -30.99
C ILE A 205 1.92 4.17 -31.44
N LEU A 206 1.60 4.59 -32.66
CA LEU A 206 2.17 5.80 -33.26
C LEU A 206 1.08 6.84 -33.51
N ARG A 207 1.03 7.92 -32.72
CA ARG A 207 -0.05 8.94 -32.83
C ARG A 207 0.02 9.77 -34.11
N LYS A 208 1.24 10.06 -34.58
CA LYS A 208 1.46 10.81 -35.82
C LYS A 208 1.83 9.88 -36.97
N THR A 209 1.47 10.24 -38.19
CA THR A 209 1.86 9.47 -39.38
C THR A 209 3.39 9.35 -39.47
N SER A 210 3.86 8.16 -39.85
CA SER A 210 5.26 7.91 -40.19
C SER A 210 5.76 8.94 -41.21
N LYS A 211 7.02 9.38 -41.10
CA LYS A 211 7.65 10.25 -42.12
C LYS A 211 8.16 9.47 -43.33
N ASN A 212 8.15 8.13 -43.25
CA ASN A 212 8.59 7.24 -44.32
C ASN A 212 7.67 6.02 -44.44
N GLN A 213 7.92 5.19 -45.46
CA GLN A 213 7.13 3.98 -45.74
C GLN A 213 7.61 2.74 -44.98
N LEU A 214 8.57 2.84 -44.06
CA LEU A 214 9.15 1.69 -43.37
C LEU A 214 8.08 0.80 -42.72
N LEU A 215 7.19 1.40 -41.92
CA LEU A 215 6.12 0.66 -41.24
C LEU A 215 4.99 0.16 -42.17
N ALA A 216 5.00 0.57 -43.45
CA ALA A 216 4.10 0.06 -44.47
C ALA A 216 4.70 -1.13 -45.25
N ASP A 217 5.99 -1.44 -45.03
CA ASP A 217 6.65 -2.60 -45.64
C ASP A 217 5.96 -3.90 -45.18
N PRO A 218 5.46 -4.74 -46.11
CA PRO A 218 4.77 -5.99 -45.78
C PRO A 218 5.67 -7.04 -45.10
N GLN A 219 7.00 -6.89 -45.15
CA GLN A 219 7.92 -7.80 -44.46
C GLN A 219 8.04 -7.50 -42.97
N ILE A 220 7.78 -6.27 -42.54
CA ILE A 220 7.94 -5.87 -41.14
C ILE A 220 6.81 -6.47 -40.30
N GLY A 221 7.18 -7.22 -39.27
CA GLY A 221 6.23 -7.78 -38.31
C GLY A 221 5.12 -8.61 -38.96
N SER A 222 5.42 -9.39 -39.99
CA SER A 222 4.45 -10.24 -40.70
C SER A 222 4.71 -11.74 -40.50
N SER A 223 5.98 -12.12 -40.35
CA SER A 223 6.41 -13.52 -40.27
C SER A 223 6.14 -14.14 -38.90
N ARG A 224 5.72 -15.41 -38.85
CA ARG A 224 5.48 -16.10 -37.59
C ARG A 224 6.82 -16.54 -36.97
N PRO A 225 7.06 -16.33 -35.66
CA PRO A 225 8.24 -16.86 -34.98
C PRO A 225 8.39 -18.37 -35.17
N LYS A 226 9.61 -18.88 -35.09
CA LYS A 226 9.88 -20.33 -35.15
C LYS A 226 9.05 -21.06 -34.09
N LEU A 227 8.57 -22.26 -34.44
CA LEU A 227 7.74 -23.06 -33.53
C LEU A 227 8.47 -23.35 -32.22
N SER A 228 9.77 -23.64 -32.27
CA SER A 228 10.63 -23.85 -31.10
C SER A 228 10.64 -22.66 -30.15
N ASP A 229 10.77 -21.45 -30.67
CA ASP A 229 10.83 -20.23 -29.86
C ASP A 229 9.46 -19.92 -29.26
N SER A 230 8.39 -20.08 -30.05
CA SER A 230 7.02 -19.97 -29.53
C SER A 230 6.71 -21.00 -28.44
N LEU A 231 7.26 -22.22 -28.51
CA LEU A 231 7.08 -23.23 -27.47
C LEU A 231 7.89 -22.88 -26.22
N ARG A 232 9.14 -22.44 -26.36
CA ARG A 232 9.98 -21.99 -25.23
C ARG A 232 9.30 -20.87 -24.44
N ASP A 233 8.81 -19.85 -25.14
CA ASP A 233 8.05 -18.74 -24.54
C ASP A 233 6.82 -19.24 -23.78
N ARG A 234 6.07 -20.17 -24.40
CA ARG A 234 4.85 -20.73 -23.81
C ARG A 234 5.12 -21.59 -22.55
N PHE A 235 6.20 -22.36 -22.54
CA PHE A 235 6.57 -23.23 -21.41
C PHE A 235 7.36 -22.51 -20.30
N TYR A 236 7.84 -21.30 -20.56
CA TYR A 236 8.62 -20.53 -19.60
C TYR A 236 7.96 -20.37 -18.21
N PRO A 237 6.66 -20.02 -18.08
CA PRO A 237 6.00 -19.97 -16.77
C PRO A 237 5.93 -21.33 -16.07
N PHE A 238 5.81 -22.42 -16.82
CA PHE A 238 5.82 -23.78 -16.28
C PHE A 238 7.19 -24.13 -15.69
N PHE A 239 8.28 -23.81 -16.39
CA PHE A 239 9.64 -23.98 -15.85
C PHE A 239 9.87 -23.13 -14.60
N GLY A 240 9.37 -21.89 -14.56
CA GLY A 240 9.42 -21.06 -13.36
C GLY A 240 8.59 -21.60 -12.20
N LEU A 241 7.44 -22.23 -12.47
CA LEU A 241 6.66 -22.94 -11.45
C LEU A 241 7.43 -24.15 -10.92
N LEU A 242 8.00 -24.98 -11.79
CA LEU A 242 8.76 -26.18 -11.43
C LEU A 242 10.04 -25.84 -10.64
N SER A 243 10.78 -24.82 -11.07
CA SER A 243 11.97 -24.33 -10.36
C SER A 243 11.62 -23.90 -8.92
N ARG A 244 10.50 -23.18 -8.75
CA ARG A 244 10.03 -22.77 -7.43
C ARG A 244 9.57 -23.95 -6.58
N THR A 245 8.79 -24.87 -7.13
CA THR A 245 8.32 -26.06 -6.37
C THR A 245 9.49 -26.89 -5.87
N LEU A 246 10.50 -27.13 -6.71
CA LEU A 246 11.73 -27.82 -6.32
C LEU A 246 12.51 -27.06 -5.24
N SER A 247 12.51 -25.74 -5.29
CA SER A 247 13.15 -24.89 -4.27
C SER A 247 12.42 -24.91 -2.91
N TYR A 248 11.13 -25.28 -2.87
CA TYR A 248 10.34 -25.39 -1.64
C TYR A 248 10.43 -26.76 -0.96
N LEU A 249 10.92 -27.79 -1.64
CA LEU A 249 11.07 -29.11 -1.05
C LEU A 249 12.19 -29.12 0.01
N PRO A 250 12.18 -30.06 0.98
CA PRO A 250 13.25 -30.18 1.98
C PRO A 250 14.65 -30.35 1.36
N ALA A 251 14.73 -31.05 0.21
CA ALA A 251 15.94 -31.17 -0.62
C ALA A 251 16.27 -29.88 -1.43
N GLY A 252 15.36 -28.92 -1.48
CA GLY A 252 15.58 -27.58 -2.05
C GLY A 252 16.66 -26.77 -1.32
N LYS A 253 17.12 -27.23 -0.14
CA LYS A 253 18.35 -26.76 0.52
C LYS A 253 19.59 -26.85 -0.38
N TYR A 254 19.57 -27.73 -1.37
CA TYR A 254 20.64 -27.89 -2.37
C TYR A 254 20.42 -27.07 -3.66
N ASN A 255 19.56 -26.05 -3.64
CA ASN A 255 19.33 -25.16 -4.79
C ASN A 255 18.87 -25.86 -6.09
N LEU A 256 18.19 -27.02 -5.99
CA LEU A 256 17.76 -27.83 -7.14
C LEU A 256 16.97 -27.02 -8.19
N GLY A 257 16.10 -26.10 -7.75
CA GLY A 257 15.36 -25.23 -8.66
C GLY A 257 16.25 -24.25 -9.44
N GLN A 258 17.31 -23.74 -8.82
CA GLN A 258 18.29 -22.87 -9.50
C GLN A 258 19.16 -23.67 -10.46
N HIS A 259 19.58 -24.87 -10.09
CA HIS A 259 20.29 -25.78 -10.98
C HIS A 259 19.44 -26.13 -12.21
N LEU A 260 18.15 -26.45 -12.01
CA LEU A 260 17.22 -26.67 -13.13
C LEU A 260 17.17 -25.45 -14.05
N MET A 261 17.00 -24.24 -13.50
CA MET A 261 16.96 -23.03 -14.32
C MET A 261 18.29 -22.79 -15.05
N GLY A 262 19.43 -23.01 -14.40
CA GLY A 262 20.75 -22.92 -15.02
C GLY A 262 20.93 -23.92 -16.17
N VAL A 263 20.46 -25.15 -16.00
CA VAL A 263 20.44 -26.18 -17.05
C VAL A 263 19.52 -25.75 -18.20
N LEU A 264 18.31 -25.27 -17.93
CA LEU A 264 17.39 -24.79 -18.96
C LEU A 264 17.94 -23.59 -19.75
N VAL A 265 18.70 -22.70 -19.09
CA VAL A 265 19.41 -21.60 -19.77
C VAL A 265 20.55 -22.17 -20.63
N LYS A 266 21.37 -23.08 -20.11
CA LYS A 266 22.48 -23.71 -20.86
C LYS A 266 21.99 -24.50 -22.08
N LEU A 267 20.83 -25.13 -21.97
CA LEU A 267 20.17 -25.88 -23.05
C LEU A 267 19.31 -24.99 -23.97
N ASN A 268 19.33 -23.67 -23.81
CA ASN A 268 18.55 -22.70 -24.60
C ASN A 268 17.03 -22.87 -24.51
N PHE A 269 16.49 -23.51 -23.47
CA PHE A 269 15.04 -23.53 -23.20
C PHE A 269 14.54 -22.24 -22.56
N VAL A 270 15.43 -21.48 -21.90
CA VAL A 270 15.12 -20.19 -21.29
C VAL A 270 16.18 -19.16 -21.68
N HIS A 271 15.76 -18.09 -22.36
CA HIS A 271 16.62 -16.95 -22.69
C HIS A 271 16.55 -15.84 -21.64
N ARG A 272 17.65 -15.13 -21.42
CA ARG A 272 17.68 -13.93 -20.57
C ARG A 272 17.15 -12.72 -21.35
N SER A 273 16.38 -11.86 -20.69
CA SER A 273 15.62 -10.78 -21.34
C SER A 273 16.49 -9.75 -22.08
N ALA A 274 17.69 -9.46 -21.58
CA ALA A 274 18.62 -8.50 -22.18
C ALA A 274 19.50 -9.10 -23.31
N ASP A 275 19.46 -10.40 -23.52
CA ASP A 275 20.38 -11.10 -24.43
C ASP A 275 19.71 -11.46 -25.77
N ALA A 276 18.40 -11.22 -25.92
CA ALA A 276 17.70 -11.51 -27.17
C ALA A 276 17.97 -10.43 -28.24
N GLU A 277 18.18 -10.88 -29.48
CA GLU A 277 18.50 -10.03 -30.62
C GLU A 277 17.31 -9.18 -31.09
N LEU A 278 17.61 -8.24 -32.01
CA LEU A 278 16.61 -7.42 -32.68
C LEU A 278 16.01 -8.19 -33.85
N ASP A 279 14.69 -8.14 -33.95
CA ASP A 279 13.91 -8.87 -34.94
C ASP A 279 12.84 -7.96 -35.51
N PHE A 280 13.01 -7.54 -36.76
CA PHE A 280 12.10 -6.64 -37.46
C PHE A 280 10.99 -7.38 -38.22
N TYR A 281 11.17 -8.68 -38.47
CA TYR A 281 10.33 -9.43 -39.41
C TYR A 281 9.23 -10.21 -38.69
N HIS A 282 9.50 -10.68 -37.46
CA HIS A 282 8.55 -11.52 -36.77
C HIS A 282 7.49 -10.74 -35.98
N ARG A 283 6.24 -11.14 -36.20
CA ARG A 283 5.09 -10.65 -35.44
C ARG A 283 4.94 -11.33 -34.10
N MET A 284 4.13 -10.71 -33.24
CA MET A 284 3.61 -11.39 -32.06
C MET A 284 2.76 -12.62 -32.45
N THR A 285 2.84 -13.67 -31.65
CA THR A 285 2.00 -14.86 -31.86
C THR A 285 0.53 -14.59 -31.49
N TYR A 286 -0.39 -15.32 -32.11
CA TYR A 286 -1.83 -15.15 -31.86
C TYR A 286 -2.25 -15.51 -30.45
N TRP A 287 -1.60 -16.51 -29.85
CA TRP A 287 -1.90 -16.90 -28.47
C TRP A 287 -1.45 -15.85 -27.45
N GLN A 288 -0.31 -15.19 -27.68
CA GLN A 288 0.12 -14.06 -26.87
C GLN A 288 -0.87 -12.92 -26.99
N ALA A 289 -1.36 -12.64 -28.20
CA ALA A 289 -2.36 -11.61 -28.40
C ALA A 289 -3.62 -11.87 -27.58
N LYS A 290 -4.21 -13.08 -27.67
CA LYS A 290 -5.36 -13.48 -26.84
C LYS A 290 -5.08 -13.35 -25.35
N TYR A 291 -3.92 -13.85 -24.90
CA TYR A 291 -3.54 -13.80 -23.50
C TYR A 291 -3.44 -12.35 -22.98
N ILE A 292 -2.77 -11.47 -23.72
CA ILE A 292 -2.59 -10.06 -23.38
C ILE A 292 -3.95 -9.36 -23.31
N ARG A 293 -4.86 -9.62 -24.25
CA ARG A 293 -6.23 -9.08 -24.21
C ARG A 293 -6.99 -9.50 -22.96
N GLN A 294 -6.90 -10.77 -22.59
CA GLN A 294 -7.53 -11.27 -21.36
C GLN A 294 -6.92 -10.61 -20.13
N GLU A 295 -5.60 -10.39 -20.10
CA GLU A 295 -4.98 -9.63 -19.03
C GLU A 295 -5.50 -8.20 -19.02
N LEU A 296 -5.47 -7.46 -20.14
CA LEU A 296 -5.99 -6.09 -20.24
C LEU A 296 -7.45 -5.94 -19.79
N LYS A 297 -8.33 -6.91 -20.08
CA LYS A 297 -9.74 -6.88 -19.64
C LYS A 297 -9.92 -7.15 -18.15
N ASN A 298 -9.06 -7.98 -17.56
CA ASN A 298 -9.10 -8.30 -16.13
C ASN A 298 -8.32 -7.28 -15.28
N PHE A 299 -7.86 -6.19 -15.88
CA PHE A 299 -7.14 -5.14 -15.18
C PHE A 299 -8.09 -4.06 -14.67
N HIS A 300 -7.97 -3.75 -13.39
CA HIS A 300 -8.57 -2.57 -12.78
C HIS A 300 -7.45 -1.58 -12.44
N ALA A 301 -7.58 -0.34 -12.93
CA ALA A 301 -6.63 0.77 -12.74
C ALA A 301 -6.73 1.38 -11.33
N PRO A 302 -5.72 2.16 -10.88
CA PRO A 302 -4.39 2.35 -11.46
C PRO A 302 -3.39 1.34 -10.90
N ARG A 303 -2.37 1.01 -11.71
CA ARG A 303 -1.23 0.22 -11.24
C ARG A 303 -0.24 1.13 -10.55
N GLY A 304 0.12 0.78 -9.32
CA GLY A 304 1.27 1.34 -8.65
C GLY A 304 2.57 0.69 -9.14
N LEU A 305 3.56 0.70 -8.25
CA LEU A 305 4.89 0.16 -8.49
C LEU A 305 4.88 -1.30 -8.96
N LEU A 306 5.77 -1.63 -9.90
CA LEU A 306 6.08 -3.01 -10.29
C LEU A 306 7.00 -3.68 -9.27
N ARG A 307 7.94 -2.90 -8.73
CA ARG A 307 8.82 -3.27 -7.61
C ARG A 307 9.02 -2.04 -6.75
N VAL A 308 8.99 -2.20 -5.43
CA VAL A 308 9.21 -1.11 -4.46
C VAL A 308 10.72 -0.91 -4.30
N PRO A 309 11.26 0.28 -4.62
CA PRO A 309 12.68 0.58 -4.43
C PRO A 309 12.99 0.91 -2.97
N TYR A 310 14.12 0.41 -2.48
CA TYR A 310 14.72 0.77 -1.20
C TYR A 310 16.20 1.05 -1.40
N PHE A 311 16.74 2.07 -0.73
CA PHE A 311 18.17 2.35 -0.77
C PHE A 311 18.83 1.80 0.48
N VAL A 312 19.89 1.02 0.29
CA VAL A 312 20.66 0.43 1.38
C VAL A 312 22.13 0.81 1.26
N GLN A 313 22.86 0.79 2.38
CA GLN A 313 24.27 1.15 2.43
C GLN A 313 25.12 0.36 1.41
N ASP A 314 24.85 -0.94 1.25
CA ASP A 314 25.53 -1.83 0.31
C ASP A 314 24.53 -2.86 -0.25
N GLN A 315 24.16 -2.70 -1.53
CA GLN A 315 23.21 -3.58 -2.22
C GLN A 315 23.66 -5.05 -2.19
N ARG A 316 24.93 -5.34 -2.48
CA ARG A 316 25.43 -6.73 -2.59
C ARG A 316 25.39 -7.43 -1.23
N LYS A 317 25.80 -6.72 -0.17
CA LYS A 317 25.74 -7.23 1.21
C LYS A 317 24.30 -7.51 1.65
N THR A 318 23.37 -6.60 1.36
CA THR A 318 21.95 -6.77 1.69
C THR A 318 21.33 -7.93 0.91
N LEU A 319 21.61 -8.06 -0.39
CA LEU A 319 21.14 -9.19 -1.20
C LEU A 319 21.65 -10.53 -0.65
N HIS A 320 22.90 -10.60 -0.15
CA HIS A 320 23.43 -11.80 0.51
C HIS A 320 22.69 -12.12 1.82
N LYS A 321 22.39 -11.11 2.64
CA LYS A 321 21.57 -11.29 3.86
C LYS A 321 20.18 -11.83 3.51
N LEU A 322 19.55 -11.26 2.47
CA LEU A 322 18.25 -11.70 1.96
C LEU A 322 18.31 -13.16 1.46
N GLN A 323 19.34 -13.53 0.71
CA GLN A 323 19.56 -14.90 0.24
C GLN A 323 19.67 -15.89 1.41
N LYS A 324 20.48 -15.58 2.43
CA LYS A 324 20.59 -16.40 3.67
C LYS A 324 19.28 -16.51 4.44
N ALA A 325 18.41 -15.51 4.34
CA ALA A 325 17.07 -15.53 4.92
C ALA A 325 16.04 -16.29 4.06
N GLY A 326 16.44 -16.75 2.87
CA GLY A 326 15.61 -17.54 1.96
C GLY A 326 14.97 -16.72 0.84
N PHE A 327 15.41 -15.48 0.59
CA PHE A 327 14.91 -14.63 -0.50
C PHE A 327 15.94 -14.57 -1.63
N TYR A 328 15.65 -15.24 -2.74
CA TYR A 328 16.57 -15.41 -3.87
C TYR A 328 16.13 -14.53 -5.04
N PHE A 329 17.04 -13.72 -5.55
CA PHE A 329 16.86 -12.94 -6.77
C PHE A 329 17.58 -13.67 -7.91
N ASP A 330 16.90 -13.91 -9.03
CA ASP A 330 17.51 -14.49 -10.24
C ASP A 330 18.15 -13.42 -11.14
N GLU A 331 17.56 -12.23 -11.14
CA GLU A 331 18.10 -11.02 -11.74
C GLU A 331 17.91 -9.85 -10.77
N VAL A 332 19.00 -9.11 -10.55
CA VAL A 332 18.99 -7.84 -9.83
C VAL A 332 18.67 -6.76 -10.85
N TRP A 333 17.53 -6.09 -10.68
CA TRP A 333 17.15 -4.98 -11.54
C TRP A 333 17.97 -3.76 -11.17
N TYR A 334 18.70 -3.21 -12.15
CA TYR A 334 19.57 -2.06 -11.99
C TYR A 334 20.77 -2.32 -11.04
N ASP A 335 21.43 -3.46 -11.23
CA ASP A 335 22.74 -3.82 -10.63
C ASP A 335 23.86 -2.82 -11.02
N THR A 336 23.65 -2.12 -12.14
CA THR A 336 24.40 -0.97 -12.64
C THR A 336 23.42 0.03 -13.26
N PRO A 337 23.82 1.29 -13.53
CA PRO A 337 22.95 2.27 -14.18
C PRO A 337 22.38 1.76 -15.51
N VAL A 338 23.21 1.13 -16.34
CA VAL A 338 22.75 0.40 -17.53
C VAL A 338 22.80 -1.10 -17.28
N ALA A 339 21.70 -1.64 -16.79
CA ALA A 339 21.60 -3.05 -16.44
C ALA A 339 21.35 -3.94 -17.66
N PRO A 340 21.80 -5.20 -17.63
CA PRO A 340 22.57 -5.84 -16.56
C PRO A 340 24.08 -5.53 -16.63
N GLU A 341 24.81 -5.70 -15.51
CA GLU A 341 26.25 -5.42 -15.37
C GLU A 341 27.10 -6.02 -16.50
N ARG A 342 26.76 -7.22 -16.98
CA ARG A 342 27.46 -7.90 -18.09
C ARG A 342 27.47 -7.14 -19.43
N HIS A 343 26.55 -6.20 -19.64
CA HIS A 343 26.50 -5.37 -20.84
C HIS A 343 26.88 -3.91 -20.56
N PHE A 344 27.19 -3.56 -19.31
CA PHE A 344 27.47 -2.19 -18.88
C PHE A 344 28.61 -1.55 -19.69
N ASN A 345 29.71 -2.27 -19.90
CA ASN A 345 30.86 -1.78 -20.68
C ASN A 345 30.53 -1.51 -22.16
N LYS A 346 29.51 -2.18 -22.73
CA LYS A 346 29.07 -1.97 -24.12
C LYS A 346 28.10 -0.79 -24.27
N SER A 347 27.60 -0.25 -23.16
CA SER A 347 26.59 0.80 -23.19
C SER A 347 27.14 2.15 -23.68
N GLY A 348 28.40 2.45 -23.35
CA GLY A 348 28.97 3.79 -23.53
C GLY A 348 28.57 4.77 -22.41
N PHE A 349 28.04 4.26 -21.29
CA PHE A 349 27.71 5.06 -20.12
C PHE A 349 28.98 5.57 -19.43
N ASN A 350 28.98 6.86 -19.08
CA ASN A 350 30.06 7.48 -18.31
C ASN A 350 29.56 7.86 -16.90
N PRO A 351 30.07 7.22 -15.84
CA PRO A 351 29.66 7.53 -14.46
C PRO A 351 29.82 9.00 -14.05
N ALA A 352 30.78 9.72 -14.65
CA ALA A 352 31.01 11.13 -14.34
C ALA A 352 29.90 12.06 -14.88
N ASP A 353 29.22 11.65 -15.96
CA ASP A 353 28.09 12.41 -16.52
C ASP A 353 26.77 12.16 -15.76
N CYS A 354 26.68 11.03 -15.03
CA CYS A 354 25.49 10.64 -14.27
C CYS A 354 25.87 10.10 -12.86
N PRO A 355 26.41 10.96 -11.98
CA PRO A 355 26.82 10.56 -10.64
C PRO A 355 25.66 10.04 -9.79
N ILE A 356 24.45 10.60 -9.93
CA ILE A 356 23.29 10.21 -9.11
C ILE A 356 22.87 8.78 -9.46
N ALA A 357 22.68 8.46 -10.74
CA ALA A 357 22.35 7.11 -11.17
C ALA A 357 23.41 6.08 -10.77
N THR A 358 24.69 6.47 -10.80
CA THR A 358 25.82 5.62 -10.38
C THR A 358 25.75 5.27 -8.90
N VAL A 359 25.42 6.25 -8.05
CA VAL A 359 25.22 6.04 -6.62
C VAL A 359 23.96 5.18 -6.43
N VAL A 360 22.80 5.63 -6.91
CA VAL A 360 21.51 4.92 -6.84
C VAL A 360 21.62 3.44 -7.18
N ALA A 361 22.25 3.06 -8.30
CA ALA A 361 22.40 1.65 -8.69
C ALA A 361 23.16 0.79 -7.66
N LYS A 362 24.14 1.36 -6.95
CA LYS A 362 24.91 0.68 -5.89
C LYS A 362 24.15 0.50 -4.58
N GLN A 363 23.12 1.31 -4.33
CA GLN A 363 22.28 1.23 -3.13
C GLN A 363 20.91 0.61 -3.36
N LEU A 364 20.44 0.52 -4.60
CA LEU A 364 19.06 0.15 -4.90
C LEU A 364 18.79 -1.35 -4.70
N VAL A 365 17.97 -1.72 -3.72
CA VAL A 365 17.32 -3.03 -3.63
C VAL A 365 15.84 -2.85 -3.90
N ASN A 366 15.25 -3.64 -4.81
CA ASN A 366 13.82 -3.49 -5.13
C ASN A 366 13.03 -4.80 -4.94
N LEU A 367 11.95 -4.72 -4.15
CA LEU A 367 11.10 -5.86 -3.84
C LEU A 367 9.88 -5.94 -4.78
N PRO A 368 9.55 -7.12 -5.32
CA PRO A 368 8.38 -7.27 -6.20
C PRO A 368 7.05 -7.13 -5.46
N VAL A 369 6.06 -6.49 -6.09
CA VAL A 369 4.72 -6.28 -5.46
C VAL A 369 3.77 -7.48 -5.54
N TYR A 370 4.11 -8.53 -6.31
CA TYR A 370 3.22 -9.70 -6.50
C TYR A 370 3.28 -10.74 -5.35
N TYR A 371 4.20 -10.55 -4.40
CA TYR A 371 4.19 -11.25 -3.11
C TYR A 371 3.43 -10.43 -2.07
N SER A 372 2.69 -11.10 -1.18
CA SER A 372 1.99 -10.37 -0.11
C SER A 372 2.99 -9.78 0.88
N MET A 373 2.62 -8.68 1.54
CA MET A 373 3.42 -8.09 2.61
C MET A 373 3.83 -9.07 3.71
N GLN A 374 2.95 -10.00 4.09
CA GLN A 374 3.26 -11.07 5.03
C GLN A 374 4.47 -11.91 4.56
N GLU A 375 4.55 -12.21 3.26
CA GLU A 375 5.61 -13.04 2.68
C GLU A 375 6.94 -12.30 2.61
N LEU A 376 6.92 -10.98 2.37
CA LEU A 376 8.11 -10.15 2.29
C LEU A 376 8.48 -9.49 3.62
N SER A 377 7.72 -9.71 4.70
CA SER A 377 7.94 -9.05 6.00
C SER A 377 9.38 -9.18 6.51
N LEU A 378 9.94 -10.40 6.51
CA LEU A 378 11.33 -10.63 6.91
C LEU A 378 12.33 -9.95 5.94
N ALA A 379 12.05 -9.91 4.64
CA ALA A 379 12.90 -9.22 3.68
C ALA A 379 12.92 -7.70 3.94
N ARG A 380 11.75 -7.10 4.19
CA ARG A 380 11.64 -5.68 4.52
C ARG A 380 12.42 -5.33 5.79
N GLN A 381 12.35 -6.18 6.82
CA GLN A 381 13.13 -6.01 8.06
C GLN A 381 14.64 -6.04 7.82
N ILE A 382 15.12 -6.97 6.99
CA ILE A 382 16.54 -7.06 6.64
C ILE A 382 17.00 -5.81 5.87
N ILE A 383 16.19 -5.34 4.93
CA ILE A 383 16.47 -4.11 4.17
C ILE A 383 16.52 -2.90 5.10
N TYR A 384 15.56 -2.78 6.01
CA TYR A 384 15.46 -1.67 6.95
C TYR A 384 16.73 -1.51 7.83
N GLN A 385 17.37 -2.62 8.19
CA GLN A 385 18.60 -2.61 8.99
C GLN A 385 19.83 -2.01 8.29
N ASP A 386 19.79 -1.85 6.97
CA ASP A 386 20.87 -1.23 6.20
C ASP A 386 20.37 0.00 5.41
N GLU A 387 19.15 0.49 5.68
CA GLU A 387 18.50 1.51 4.87
C GLU A 387 19.15 2.90 5.01
N VAL A 388 19.25 3.60 3.88
CA VAL A 388 19.87 4.91 3.74
C VAL A 388 18.96 5.81 2.90
N ASP A 389 19.15 7.11 3.02
CA ASP A 389 18.56 8.11 2.15
C ASP A 389 19.64 8.67 1.21
N ILE A 390 19.24 9.08 0.01
CA ILE A 390 20.13 9.68 -1.00
C ILE A 390 19.66 11.11 -1.24
N LYS A 391 20.35 12.06 -0.61
CA LYS A 391 20.06 13.50 -0.73
C LYS A 391 21.04 14.17 -1.70
N LEU A 392 20.60 15.22 -2.37
CA LEU A 392 21.47 16.02 -3.22
C LEU A 392 22.01 17.21 -2.44
N ASP A 393 23.32 17.46 -2.54
CA ASP A 393 23.94 18.65 -1.96
C ASP A 393 23.69 19.91 -2.81
N LYS A 394 24.21 21.06 -2.37
CA LYS A 394 24.07 22.34 -3.10
C LYS A 394 24.68 22.32 -4.50
N LYS A 395 25.59 21.38 -4.79
CA LYS A 395 26.23 21.19 -6.11
C LYS A 395 25.56 20.06 -6.91
N MET A 396 24.39 19.59 -6.48
CA MET A 396 23.64 18.47 -7.08
C MET A 396 24.42 17.15 -7.06
N GLN A 397 25.35 16.97 -6.12
CA GLN A 397 26.03 15.69 -5.93
C GLN A 397 25.28 14.82 -4.91
N PRO A 398 25.18 13.51 -5.15
CA PRO A 398 24.49 12.60 -4.25
C PRO A 398 25.29 12.36 -2.96
N GLN A 399 24.60 12.45 -1.82
CA GLN A 399 25.09 12.15 -0.48
C GLN A 399 24.26 11.03 0.13
N VAL A 400 24.93 9.97 0.55
CA VAL A 400 24.28 8.82 1.20
C VAL A 400 24.28 9.06 2.71
N THR A 401 23.09 9.18 3.30
CA THR A 401 22.90 9.41 4.73
C THR A 401 22.15 8.26 5.36
N LYS A 402 22.62 7.77 6.51
CA LYS A 402 21.93 6.69 7.24
C LYS A 402 20.56 7.19 7.74
N ILE A 403 19.52 6.38 7.55
CA ILE A 403 18.21 6.65 8.17
C ILE A 403 18.33 6.30 9.66
N GLU A 404 17.78 7.14 10.54
CA GLU A 404 17.69 6.81 11.96
C GLU A 404 16.93 5.50 12.15
N GLN A 405 17.63 4.49 12.65
CA GLN A 405 17.08 3.17 12.84
C GLN A 405 16.35 3.09 14.17
N LEU A 406 15.26 2.32 14.17
CA LEU A 406 14.50 1.92 15.35
C LEU A 406 15.38 1.66 16.57
N THR A 407 15.30 2.52 17.59
CA THR A 407 15.72 2.13 18.94
C THR A 407 14.66 1.19 19.50
N GLN A 408 14.93 -0.13 19.44
CA GLN A 408 14.25 -1.09 20.30
C GLN A 408 14.81 -0.94 21.72
N ASN A 409 14.44 0.11 22.44
CA ASN A 409 14.72 0.20 23.87
C ASN A 409 13.47 -0.18 24.67
N PRO A 410 13.36 -1.43 25.15
CA PRO A 410 12.40 -1.79 26.17
C PRO A 410 12.97 -1.38 27.53
N SER A 411 12.80 -0.13 27.97
CA SER A 411 12.77 0.26 29.39
C SER A 411 12.87 1.77 29.59
N GLN A 412 11.78 2.35 30.09
CA GLN A 412 11.68 3.23 31.26
C GLN A 412 10.30 3.89 31.20
N SER A 413 9.55 3.87 32.30
CA SER A 413 8.13 4.22 32.36
C SER A 413 7.83 5.68 31.99
N THR A 414 8.84 6.53 31.86
CA THR A 414 8.73 7.92 31.37
C THR A 414 8.70 7.99 29.85
N ALA A 415 9.52 7.19 29.15
CA ALA A 415 9.62 7.21 27.68
C ALA A 415 8.29 6.86 26.98
N TRP A 416 7.51 5.90 27.52
CA TRP A 416 6.25 5.52 26.89
C TRP A 416 5.16 6.59 27.04
N GLN A 417 5.11 7.27 28.18
CA GLN A 417 4.15 8.35 28.38
C GLN A 417 4.49 9.56 27.50
N ASP A 418 5.76 9.87 27.33
CA ASP A 418 6.23 10.95 26.46
C ASP A 418 5.96 10.65 24.99
N ASP A 419 6.26 9.42 24.54
CA ASP A 419 5.91 8.93 23.20
C ASP A 419 4.40 9.06 22.94
N TRP A 420 3.57 8.64 23.91
CA TRP A 420 2.12 8.77 23.80
C TRP A 420 1.67 10.23 23.69
N ASN A 421 2.25 11.13 24.49
CA ASN A 421 1.96 12.56 24.45
C ASN A 421 2.29 13.19 23.08
N LEU A 422 3.33 12.69 22.39
CA LEU A 422 3.65 13.09 21.03
C LEU A 422 2.63 12.52 20.03
N ALA A 423 2.25 11.26 20.18
CA ALA A 423 1.30 10.60 19.28
C ALA A 423 -0.09 11.26 19.30
N ILE A 424 -0.64 11.62 20.46
CA ILE A 424 -1.96 12.28 20.54
C ILE A 424 -1.99 13.69 19.93
N LYS A 425 -0.82 14.34 19.85
CA LYS A 425 -0.65 15.63 19.15
C LYS A 425 -0.58 15.42 17.65
N LYS A 426 0.15 14.38 17.21
CA LYS A 426 0.39 14.08 15.79
C LYS A 426 -0.82 13.43 15.10
N PHE A 427 -1.47 12.47 15.75
CA PHE A 427 -2.56 11.68 15.19
C PHE A 427 -3.88 12.15 15.77
N GLU A 428 -4.70 12.80 14.95
CA GLU A 428 -5.93 13.44 15.39
C GLU A 428 -6.90 12.45 16.08
N LEU A 429 -7.02 11.25 15.54
CA LEU A 429 -7.95 10.20 15.97
C LEU A 429 -7.32 9.18 16.93
N ALA A 430 -6.08 9.41 17.40
CA ALA A 430 -5.51 8.61 18.47
C ALA A 430 -6.36 8.76 19.74
N ASN A 431 -6.62 7.63 20.41
CA ASN A 431 -7.42 7.59 21.62
C ASN A 431 -6.85 6.55 22.60
N PHE A 432 -7.47 6.47 23.78
CA PHE A 432 -6.96 5.66 24.90
C PHE A 432 -6.63 4.20 24.51
N LEU A 433 -7.25 3.62 23.48
CA LEU A 433 -6.99 2.23 23.05
C LEU A 433 -5.55 1.95 22.57
N GLN A 434 -4.75 3.00 22.33
CA GLN A 434 -3.31 2.88 22.04
C GLN A 434 -2.43 3.47 23.16
N SER A 435 -2.99 3.81 24.31
CA SER A 435 -2.28 4.53 25.38
C SER A 435 -1.60 3.61 26.41
N PRO A 436 -0.64 4.15 27.20
CA PRO A 436 -0.06 3.46 28.35
C PRO A 436 -1.10 2.99 29.37
N LYS A 437 -2.18 3.76 29.56
CA LYS A 437 -3.29 3.38 30.46
C LYS A 437 -4.03 2.15 29.94
N TRP A 438 -4.24 2.04 28.63
CA TRP A 438 -4.86 0.85 28.07
C TRP A 438 -3.95 -0.37 28.07
N GLN A 439 -2.65 -0.16 27.88
CA GLN A 439 -1.65 -1.22 28.07
C GLN A 439 -1.73 -1.78 29.50
N LYS A 440 -1.62 -0.92 30.52
CA LYS A 440 -1.65 -1.32 31.93
C LYS A 440 -2.97 -2.00 32.31
N PHE A 441 -4.11 -1.54 31.78
CA PHE A 441 -5.40 -2.19 31.94
C PHE A 441 -5.37 -3.66 31.47
N ASN A 442 -4.79 -3.90 30.28
CA ASN A 442 -4.68 -5.26 29.74
C ASN A 442 -3.69 -6.14 30.56
N GLU A 443 -2.60 -5.56 31.05
CA GLU A 443 -1.62 -6.26 31.89
C GLU A 443 -2.21 -6.69 33.24
N ILE A 444 -3.00 -5.83 33.89
CA ILE A 444 -3.74 -6.16 35.14
C ILE A 444 -4.67 -7.37 34.92
N LEU A 445 -5.26 -7.49 33.72
CA LEU A 445 -6.09 -8.62 33.33
C LEU A 445 -5.28 -9.86 32.91
N GLY A 446 -3.96 -9.83 33.04
CA GLY A 446 -3.05 -10.94 32.71
C GLY A 446 -2.82 -11.13 31.21
N ARG A 447 -3.16 -10.13 30.38
CA ARG A 447 -2.97 -10.18 28.93
C ARG A 447 -1.55 -9.72 28.60
N LYS A 448 -0.93 -10.35 27.61
CA LYS A 448 0.39 -9.92 27.12
C LYS A 448 0.23 -8.73 26.18
N THR A 449 1.01 -7.70 26.40
CA THR A 449 1.02 -6.44 25.64
C THR A 449 2.39 -6.23 25.03
N LEU A 450 2.42 -5.54 23.88
CA LEU A 450 3.65 -5.10 23.24
C LEU A 450 3.41 -3.71 22.67
N HIS A 451 4.18 -2.76 23.15
CA HIS A 451 4.28 -1.44 22.56
C HIS A 451 5.57 -1.34 21.71
N GLN A 452 5.47 -0.73 20.53
CA GLN A 452 6.62 -0.39 19.68
C GLN A 452 6.45 1.02 19.08
N THR A 453 7.44 1.88 19.33
CA THR A 453 7.63 3.14 18.61
C THR A 453 8.49 2.88 17.38
N ILE A 454 7.95 3.22 16.21
CA ILE A 454 8.59 3.04 14.91
C ILE A 454 8.93 4.43 14.37
N SER A 455 10.10 4.94 14.77
CA SER A 455 10.52 6.34 14.60
C SER A 455 9.54 7.35 15.23
N ASN A 456 9.76 8.65 15.02
CA ASN A 456 8.79 9.69 15.39
C ASN A 456 7.52 9.66 14.51
N GLU A 457 7.41 8.71 13.58
CA GLU A 457 6.37 8.63 12.56
C GLU A 457 5.32 7.56 12.77
N ALA A 458 5.56 6.56 13.60
CA ALA A 458 4.58 5.52 13.87
C ALA A 458 4.69 4.94 15.28
N GLN A 459 3.55 4.52 15.83
CA GLN A 459 3.46 3.81 17.11
C GLN A 459 2.39 2.73 17.04
N VAL A 460 2.60 1.64 17.79
CA VAL A 460 1.62 0.56 17.86
C VAL A 460 1.62 -0.14 19.22
N LEU A 461 0.45 -0.20 19.84
CA LEU A 461 0.17 -1.06 20.99
C LEU A 461 -0.60 -2.30 20.51
N MET A 462 -0.02 -3.46 20.77
CA MET A 462 -0.54 -4.77 20.39
C MET A 462 -0.89 -5.57 21.65
N VAL A 463 -2.07 -6.21 21.66
CA VAL A 463 -2.52 -7.07 22.77
C VAL A 463 -2.68 -8.49 22.27
N VAL A 464 -2.06 -9.45 22.94
CA VAL A 464 -2.22 -10.87 22.63
C VAL A 464 -3.50 -11.38 23.27
N ARG A 465 -4.43 -11.87 22.45
CA ARG A 465 -5.72 -12.39 22.88
C ARG A 465 -5.79 -13.89 22.70
N ASP A 466 -6.01 -14.60 23.80
CA ASP A 466 -6.31 -16.03 23.78
C ASP A 466 -7.82 -16.23 23.63
N ALA A 467 -8.24 -16.82 22.50
CA ALA A 467 -9.63 -17.15 22.23
C ALA A 467 -9.78 -18.64 21.94
N LYS A 468 -10.99 -19.19 22.17
CA LYS A 468 -11.30 -20.63 22.02
C LYS A 468 -10.83 -21.23 20.68
N ARG A 469 -10.87 -20.44 19.59
CA ARG A 469 -10.56 -20.89 18.21
C ARG A 469 -9.20 -20.40 17.71
N GLY A 470 -8.34 -19.99 18.63
CA GLY A 470 -6.98 -19.61 18.35
C GLY A 470 -6.65 -18.22 18.86
N ARG A 471 -5.40 -18.08 19.31
CA ARG A 471 -4.82 -16.81 19.69
C ARG A 471 -4.78 -15.83 18.52
N PHE A 472 -5.02 -14.56 18.76
CA PHE A 472 -4.84 -13.50 17.77
C PHE A 472 -4.13 -12.29 18.38
N LEU A 473 -3.54 -11.46 17.52
CA LEU A 473 -2.94 -10.19 17.90
C LEU A 473 -3.97 -9.09 17.65
N GLU A 474 -4.34 -8.36 18.70
CA GLU A 474 -5.32 -7.28 18.67
C GLU A 474 -4.62 -5.92 18.63
N ILE A 475 -5.07 -5.04 17.74
CA ILE A 475 -4.59 -3.66 17.62
C ILE A 475 -5.80 -2.72 17.50
N SER A 476 -6.25 -2.22 18.64
CA SER A 476 -7.43 -1.38 18.75
C SER A 476 -7.10 0.09 18.51
N ASN A 477 -7.75 0.73 17.54
CA ASN A 477 -7.47 2.12 17.12
C ASN A 477 -6.01 2.35 16.68
N GLY A 478 -5.40 1.36 16.04
CA GLY A 478 -4.01 1.43 15.59
C GLY A 478 -3.73 0.47 14.42
N PRO A 479 -2.48 0.43 13.92
CA PRO A 479 -1.34 1.27 14.33
C PRO A 479 -1.57 2.76 14.06
N LEU A 480 -0.87 3.62 14.82
CA LEU A 480 -0.85 5.07 14.63
C LEU A 480 0.31 5.41 13.70
N LEU A 481 0.00 5.81 12.47
CA LEU A 481 0.97 6.13 11.41
C LEU A 481 0.27 6.95 10.33
N ASP A 482 1.04 7.54 9.42
CA ASP A 482 0.49 8.09 8.18
C ASP A 482 0.16 6.94 7.20
N TRP A 483 -1.15 6.69 7.02
CA TRP A 483 -1.63 5.58 6.18
C TRP A 483 -1.45 5.84 4.68
N SER A 484 -1.15 7.08 4.28
CA SER A 484 -0.83 7.44 2.90
C SER A 484 0.60 7.05 2.51
N ASP A 485 1.51 6.95 3.49
CA ASP A 485 2.87 6.46 3.30
C ASP A 485 2.88 4.93 3.27
N GLN A 486 2.84 4.39 2.05
CA GLN A 486 2.81 2.95 1.83
C GLN A 486 4.08 2.24 2.33
N ASP A 487 5.24 2.91 2.33
CA ASP A 487 6.50 2.31 2.75
C ASP A 487 6.60 2.25 4.28
N LEU A 488 6.12 3.29 4.97
CA LEU A 488 5.95 3.27 6.42
C LEU A 488 4.92 2.22 6.85
N VAL A 489 3.76 2.15 6.18
CA VAL A 489 2.75 1.10 6.39
C VAL A 489 3.39 -0.28 6.24
N ASN A 490 4.17 -0.48 5.17
CA ASN A 490 4.83 -1.76 4.90
C ASN A 490 5.84 -2.14 6.00
N LEU A 491 6.60 -1.16 6.49
CA LEU A 491 7.55 -1.34 7.58
C LEU A 491 6.84 -1.68 8.90
N VAL A 492 5.83 -0.91 9.30
CA VAL A 492 5.09 -1.11 10.55
C VAL A 492 4.42 -2.49 10.58
N PHE A 493 3.75 -2.86 9.49
CA PHE A 493 3.14 -4.18 9.41
C PHE A 493 4.18 -5.30 9.42
N SER A 494 5.40 -5.09 8.90
CA SER A 494 6.47 -6.09 9.02
C SER A 494 6.80 -6.42 10.49
N GLU A 495 6.85 -5.42 11.37
CA GLU A 495 7.09 -5.63 12.81
C GLU A 495 5.85 -6.25 13.50
N ILE A 496 4.63 -5.85 13.12
CA ILE A 496 3.40 -6.50 13.60
C ILE A 496 3.37 -7.99 13.22
N TYR A 497 3.77 -8.36 12.00
CA TYR A 497 3.87 -9.76 11.57
C TYR A 497 4.86 -10.54 12.43
N LYS A 498 6.02 -9.97 12.72
CA LYS A 498 7.04 -10.56 13.60
C LYS A 498 6.49 -10.81 15.00
N ALA A 499 5.77 -9.86 15.58
CA ALA A 499 5.08 -10.05 16.86
C ALA A 499 4.04 -11.19 16.77
N ALA A 500 3.17 -11.18 15.75
CA ALA A 500 2.14 -12.21 15.59
C ALA A 500 2.73 -13.62 15.44
N ILE A 501 3.85 -13.77 14.71
CA ILE A 501 4.57 -15.04 14.58
C ILE A 501 5.19 -15.45 15.91
N LYS A 502 5.87 -14.53 16.62
CA LYS A 502 6.48 -14.76 17.94
C LYS A 502 5.46 -15.33 18.93
N PHE A 503 4.25 -14.76 18.98
CA PHE A 503 3.20 -15.20 19.88
C PHE A 503 2.34 -16.35 19.37
N LYS A 504 2.67 -16.92 18.19
CA LYS A 504 1.95 -18.04 17.56
C LYS A 504 0.47 -17.71 17.25
N CYS A 505 0.18 -16.46 16.90
CA CYS A 505 -1.17 -16.03 16.53
C CYS A 505 -1.66 -16.73 15.25
N VAL A 506 -2.98 -16.92 15.17
CA VAL A 506 -3.68 -17.44 13.98
C VAL A 506 -3.96 -16.33 12.98
N PHE A 507 -4.23 -15.12 13.46
CA PHE A 507 -4.45 -13.91 12.67
C PHE A 507 -4.09 -12.66 13.49
N ILE A 508 -3.92 -11.54 12.79
CA ILE A 508 -3.90 -10.19 13.36
C ILE A 508 -5.30 -9.60 13.14
N ARG A 509 -5.83 -8.91 14.13
CA ARG A 509 -7.05 -8.10 14.02
C ARG A 509 -6.72 -6.68 14.40
N PHE A 510 -6.98 -5.74 13.51
CA PHE A 510 -6.73 -4.33 13.76
C PHE A 510 -7.91 -3.47 13.30
N ARG A 511 -8.12 -2.35 13.99
CA ARG A 511 -9.03 -1.28 13.54
C ARG A 511 -8.23 0.01 13.51
N PRO A 512 -7.90 0.56 12.33
CA PRO A 512 -7.05 1.74 12.24
C PRO A 512 -7.78 3.00 12.70
N ALA A 513 -7.02 3.99 13.17
CA ALA A 513 -7.53 5.30 13.61
C ALA A 513 -7.75 6.25 12.41
N ILE A 514 -8.51 5.82 11.41
CA ILE A 514 -8.80 6.59 10.19
C ILE A 514 -10.27 6.46 9.78
N GLU A 515 -10.78 7.46 9.07
CA GLU A 515 -12.13 7.50 8.54
C GLU A 515 -12.34 6.46 7.42
N ASP A 516 -13.56 5.92 7.33
CA ASP A 516 -13.96 5.00 6.27
C ASP A 516 -14.21 5.70 4.92
N SER A 517 -13.13 6.02 4.20
CA SER A 517 -13.17 6.59 2.84
C SER A 517 -12.85 5.56 1.74
N ALA A 518 -13.08 5.90 0.47
CA ALA A 518 -12.72 5.04 -0.65
C ALA A 518 -11.21 4.79 -0.72
N GLU A 519 -10.42 5.84 -0.47
CA GLU A 519 -8.95 5.84 -0.45
C GLU A 519 -8.43 4.91 0.66
N ASN A 520 -8.97 5.04 1.87
CA ASN A 520 -8.57 4.22 3.01
C ASN A 520 -8.94 2.75 2.83
N ARG A 521 -10.09 2.45 2.19
CA ARG A 521 -10.45 1.07 1.82
C ARG A 521 -9.48 0.47 0.80
N VAL A 522 -8.96 1.26 -0.15
CA VAL A 522 -7.93 0.80 -1.10
C VAL A 522 -6.64 0.43 -0.36
N ILE A 523 -6.23 1.21 0.64
CA ILE A 523 -5.05 0.89 1.48
C ILE A 523 -5.24 -0.47 2.18
N MET A 524 -6.41 -0.74 2.76
CA MET A 524 -6.70 -2.04 3.39
C MET A 524 -6.65 -3.20 2.39
N GLN A 525 -7.14 -3.00 1.17
CA GLN A 525 -7.08 -4.00 0.11
C GLN A 525 -5.64 -4.29 -0.31
N ARG A 526 -4.79 -3.25 -0.43
CA ARG A 526 -3.36 -3.38 -0.76
C ARG A 526 -2.58 -4.16 0.31
N LEU A 527 -2.93 -3.99 1.58
CA LEU A 527 -2.40 -4.78 2.68
C LEU A 527 -2.78 -6.27 2.63
N GLY A 528 -3.75 -6.64 1.80
CA GLY A 528 -4.33 -7.99 1.78
C GLY A 528 -5.17 -8.27 3.02
N ALA A 529 -5.62 -7.23 3.70
CA ALA A 529 -6.50 -7.32 4.85
C ALA A 529 -7.93 -7.64 4.39
N ILE A 530 -8.68 -8.32 5.26
CA ILE A 530 -10.06 -8.70 4.99
C ILE A 530 -10.94 -8.19 6.12
N LYS A 531 -12.12 -7.65 5.78
CA LYS A 531 -13.08 -7.21 6.80
C LYS A 531 -13.34 -8.32 7.82
N ALA A 532 -13.14 -8.01 9.09
CA ALA A 532 -13.29 -8.92 10.20
C ALA A 532 -14.75 -9.37 10.32
N SER A 533 -14.96 -10.58 10.84
CA SER A 533 -16.32 -11.12 11.04
C SER A 533 -17.09 -10.40 12.14
N PHE A 534 -16.40 -9.70 13.04
CA PHE A 534 -16.98 -8.90 14.11
C PHE A 534 -16.18 -7.63 14.34
N HIS A 535 -16.89 -6.61 14.81
CA HIS A 535 -16.30 -5.36 15.29
C HIS A 535 -15.34 -5.62 16.45
N LEU A 536 -14.27 -4.84 16.49
CA LEU A 536 -13.31 -4.88 17.60
C LEU A 536 -13.73 -3.93 18.73
N ASN A 537 -14.09 -2.71 18.34
CA ASN A 537 -14.54 -1.61 19.18
C ASN A 537 -15.66 -0.86 18.41
N ALA A 538 -16.17 0.27 18.92
CA ALA A 538 -17.13 1.05 18.15
C ALA A 538 -16.50 1.58 16.86
N GLU A 539 -17.24 1.38 15.76
CA GLU A 539 -16.84 1.83 14.42
C GLU A 539 -17.61 3.09 14.02
N HIS A 540 -18.90 3.17 14.38
CA HIS A 540 -19.72 4.35 14.18
C HIS A 540 -19.90 5.03 15.53
N THR A 541 -19.57 6.31 15.63
CA THR A 541 -19.63 7.09 16.87
C THR A 541 -20.28 8.46 16.65
N VAL A 542 -20.53 9.16 17.76
CA VAL A 542 -20.86 10.59 17.78
C VAL A 542 -19.72 11.27 18.54
N MET A 543 -19.06 12.22 17.89
CA MET A 543 -17.99 13.02 18.49
C MET A 543 -18.52 14.43 18.74
N ILE A 544 -18.28 14.94 19.93
CA ILE A 544 -18.70 16.28 20.35
C ILE A 544 -17.45 17.12 20.53
N ASP A 545 -17.41 18.25 19.82
CA ASP A 545 -16.37 19.25 19.97
C ASP A 545 -16.63 20.10 21.22
N LEU A 546 -15.86 19.86 22.28
CA LEU A 546 -15.94 20.57 23.55
C LEU A 546 -15.25 21.94 23.51
N THR A 547 -14.66 22.35 22.39
CA THR A 547 -14.14 23.72 22.24
C THR A 547 -15.25 24.75 22.02
N LYS A 548 -16.39 24.33 21.45
CA LYS A 548 -17.63 25.13 21.30
C LYS A 548 -18.18 25.64 22.63
N THR A 549 -18.79 26.82 22.69
CA THR A 549 -19.44 27.34 23.91
C THR A 549 -20.63 26.46 24.35
N GLU A 550 -21.12 26.64 25.58
CA GLU A 550 -22.30 25.90 26.04
C GLU A 550 -23.55 26.21 25.20
N GLU A 551 -23.69 27.46 24.75
CA GLU A 551 -24.77 27.91 23.86
C GLU A 551 -24.68 27.25 22.48
N GLU A 552 -23.48 27.20 21.91
CA GLU A 552 -23.22 26.53 20.63
C GLU A 552 -23.52 25.03 20.72
N LEU A 553 -23.05 24.35 21.77
CA LEU A 553 -23.36 22.94 22.02
C LEU A 553 -24.86 22.70 22.13
N LEU A 554 -25.58 23.50 22.93
CA LEU A 554 -27.03 23.39 23.04
C LEU A 554 -27.71 23.61 21.69
N SER A 555 -27.23 24.55 20.87
CA SER A 555 -27.78 24.83 19.54
C SER A 555 -27.65 23.64 18.58
N ASP A 556 -26.57 22.86 18.70
CA ASP A 556 -26.32 21.64 17.93
C ASP A 556 -27.19 20.44 18.38
N PHE A 557 -27.66 20.43 19.63
CA PHE A 557 -28.50 19.35 20.12
C PHE A 557 -29.81 19.25 19.32
N ARG A 558 -30.34 18.04 19.17
CA ARG A 558 -31.69 17.86 18.63
C ARG A 558 -32.70 18.59 19.53
N ARG A 559 -33.76 19.15 18.94
CA ARG A 559 -34.84 19.85 19.68
C ARG A 559 -35.32 19.09 20.93
N GLN A 560 -35.55 17.79 20.82
CA GLN A 560 -35.98 16.96 21.96
C GLN A 560 -34.88 16.84 23.03
N THR A 561 -33.62 16.65 22.64
CA THR A 561 -32.50 16.56 23.57
C THR A 561 -32.33 17.86 24.36
N ARG A 562 -32.38 19.02 23.70
CA ARG A 562 -32.40 20.33 24.39
C ARG A 562 -33.54 20.44 25.39
N TYR A 563 -34.74 20.00 24.99
CA TYR A 563 -35.91 20.02 25.85
C TYR A 563 -35.69 19.16 27.10
N GLU A 564 -35.16 17.93 26.96
CA GLU A 564 -34.92 17.04 28.10
C GLU A 564 -33.80 17.56 29.03
N VAL A 565 -32.76 18.20 28.48
CA VAL A 565 -31.72 18.87 29.29
C VAL A 565 -32.35 19.99 30.15
N ARG A 566 -33.13 20.89 29.53
CA ARG A 566 -33.82 21.98 30.26
C ARG A 566 -34.87 21.45 31.24
N ARG A 567 -35.55 20.36 30.88
CA ARG A 567 -36.53 19.69 31.75
C ARG A 567 -35.84 19.08 32.96
N ALA A 568 -34.67 18.47 32.80
CA ALA A 568 -33.90 17.91 33.91
C ALA A 568 -33.54 18.99 34.95
N GLU A 569 -33.12 20.17 34.50
CA GLU A 569 -32.83 21.32 35.37
C GLU A 569 -34.08 21.77 36.13
N LYS A 570 -35.24 21.90 35.45
CA LYS A 570 -36.52 22.23 36.10
C LYS A 570 -36.95 21.18 37.13
N MET A 571 -36.66 19.91 36.85
CA MET A 571 -36.93 18.79 37.76
C MET A 571 -35.88 18.65 38.87
N LYS A 572 -34.90 19.56 38.95
CA LYS A 572 -33.84 19.59 39.95
C LYS A 572 -33.05 18.27 40.02
N ILE A 573 -32.87 17.59 38.88
CA ILE A 573 -32.03 16.41 38.79
C ILE A 573 -30.58 16.81 39.06
N LYS A 574 -29.96 16.19 40.05
CA LYS A 574 -28.57 16.44 40.43
C LYS A 574 -27.66 15.41 39.75
N VAL A 575 -26.50 15.82 39.28
CA VAL A 575 -25.47 14.91 38.76
C VAL A 575 -24.20 15.09 39.57
N ILE A 576 -23.59 13.99 40.01
CA ILE A 576 -22.42 13.96 40.90
C ILE A 576 -21.33 13.09 40.29
N ASP A 577 -20.07 13.53 40.36
CA ASP A 577 -18.88 12.68 40.14
C ASP A 577 -18.66 11.80 41.39
N GLU A 578 -19.17 10.58 41.33
CA GLU A 578 -19.17 9.59 42.42
C GLU A 578 -17.88 8.76 42.46
N THR A 579 -16.86 9.10 41.66
CA THR A 579 -15.60 8.31 41.54
C THR A 579 -14.94 7.98 42.88
N LYS A 580 -15.03 8.92 43.84
CA LYS A 580 -14.43 8.81 45.18
C LYS A 580 -15.34 8.10 46.19
N SER A 581 -16.59 7.85 45.85
CA SER A 581 -17.55 7.24 46.76
C SER A 581 -17.20 5.78 47.04
N PRO A 582 -17.32 5.32 48.30
CA PRO A 582 -17.08 3.91 48.64
C PRO A 582 -18.01 3.00 47.83
N ASN A 583 -17.49 1.88 47.34
CA ASN A 583 -18.26 0.84 46.63
C ASN A 583 -18.99 1.27 45.33
N ILE A 584 -18.73 2.47 44.80
CA ILE A 584 -19.41 2.97 43.59
C ILE A 584 -19.26 2.03 42.38
N ILE A 585 -18.14 1.31 42.25
CA ILE A 585 -17.94 0.35 41.16
C ILE A 585 -18.87 -0.85 41.32
N GLN A 586 -19.03 -1.37 42.53
CA GLN A 586 -19.93 -2.48 42.83
C GLN A 586 -21.39 -2.06 42.58
N GLU A 587 -21.77 -0.86 43.02
CA GLU A 587 -23.10 -0.29 42.77
C GLU A 587 -23.36 -0.14 41.25
N PHE A 588 -22.45 0.52 40.53
CA PHE A 588 -22.51 0.69 39.09
C PHE A 588 -22.65 -0.65 38.37
N HIS A 589 -21.80 -1.63 38.70
CA HIS A 589 -21.83 -2.97 38.10
C HIS A 589 -23.16 -3.69 38.37
N ASN A 590 -23.73 -3.56 39.58
CA ASN A 590 -25.03 -4.15 39.91
C ASN A 590 -26.15 -3.55 39.05
N VAL A 591 -26.20 -2.23 38.89
CA VAL A 591 -27.18 -1.56 38.03
C VAL A 591 -26.93 -1.90 36.55
N GLN A 592 -25.65 -2.06 36.15
CA GLN A 592 -25.27 -2.46 34.80
C GLN A 592 -25.74 -3.88 34.48
N LEU A 593 -25.60 -4.84 35.40
CA LEU A 593 -26.14 -6.21 35.25
C LEU A 593 -27.65 -6.21 35.04
N GLN A 594 -28.39 -5.41 35.82
CA GLN A 594 -29.83 -5.25 35.63
C GLN A 594 -30.17 -4.62 34.27
N THR A 595 -29.38 -3.63 33.85
CA THR A 595 -29.54 -2.96 32.55
C THR A 595 -29.28 -3.93 31.40
N ALA A 596 -28.24 -4.73 31.50
CA ALA A 596 -27.87 -5.77 30.56
C ALA A 596 -28.95 -6.86 30.45
N LYS A 597 -29.56 -7.27 31.56
CA LYS A 597 -30.71 -8.20 31.56
C LYS A 597 -31.90 -7.62 30.81
N ARG A 598 -32.23 -6.34 31.02
CA ARG A 598 -33.36 -5.66 30.35
C ARG A 598 -33.11 -5.45 28.85
N GLN A 599 -31.88 -5.07 28.48
CA GLN A 599 -31.50 -4.71 27.11
C GLN A 599 -30.83 -5.86 26.32
N LYS A 600 -30.69 -7.04 26.94
CA LYS A 600 -30.15 -8.28 26.37
C LYS A 600 -28.73 -8.15 25.78
N PHE A 601 -27.80 -7.60 26.55
CA PHE A 601 -26.37 -7.57 26.21
C PHE A 601 -25.48 -8.21 27.29
N ILE A 602 -24.18 -8.37 27.01
CA ILE A 602 -23.19 -8.89 27.96
C ILE A 602 -22.38 -7.69 28.50
N PRO A 603 -22.46 -7.37 29.80
CA PRO A 603 -21.70 -6.27 30.39
C PRO A 603 -20.26 -6.69 30.72
N PRO A 604 -19.35 -5.73 30.95
CA PRO A 604 -18.02 -6.01 31.49
C PRO A 604 -18.11 -6.66 32.87
N THR A 605 -17.07 -7.40 33.24
CA THR A 605 -16.96 -7.98 34.58
C THR A 605 -16.53 -6.94 35.62
N LEU A 606 -16.86 -7.17 36.90
CA LEU A 606 -16.39 -6.33 37.99
C LEU A 606 -14.87 -6.16 38.00
N ARG A 607 -14.13 -7.25 37.75
CA ARG A 607 -12.66 -7.24 37.62
C ARG A 607 -12.18 -6.32 36.50
N GLU A 608 -12.89 -6.24 35.37
CA GLU A 608 -12.55 -5.31 34.29
C GLU A 608 -12.78 -3.86 34.71
N LEU A 609 -13.87 -3.56 35.41
CA LEU A 609 -14.13 -2.21 35.92
C LEU A 609 -13.09 -1.78 36.96
N GLU A 610 -12.71 -2.68 37.86
CA GLU A 610 -11.64 -2.44 38.85
C GLU A 610 -10.28 -2.23 38.19
N ALA A 611 -9.95 -3.03 37.17
CA ALA A 611 -8.73 -2.86 36.38
C ALA A 611 -8.71 -1.51 35.64
N LEU A 612 -9.85 -1.04 35.13
CA LEU A 612 -9.97 0.30 34.52
C LEU A 612 -9.68 1.39 35.55
N LYS A 613 -10.30 1.34 36.74
CA LYS A 613 -10.03 2.31 37.81
C LYS A 613 -8.56 2.32 38.23
N GLN A 614 -7.96 1.13 38.41
CA GLN A 614 -6.54 1.01 38.77
C GLN A 614 -5.61 1.56 37.67
N SER A 615 -5.99 1.43 36.40
CA SER A 615 -5.16 1.85 35.29
C SER A 615 -5.26 3.34 34.98
N PHE A 616 -6.49 3.87 34.94
CA PHE A 616 -6.77 5.26 34.57
C PHE A 616 -6.69 6.23 35.76
N GLY A 617 -6.77 5.74 37.00
CA GLY A 617 -6.60 6.58 38.19
C GLY A 617 -7.62 7.73 38.23
N ASN A 618 -7.13 8.97 38.29
CA ASN A 618 -8.00 10.16 38.32
C ASN A 618 -8.78 10.40 37.01
N ASP A 619 -8.34 9.79 35.92
CA ASP A 619 -8.97 9.89 34.60
C ASP A 619 -10.07 8.83 34.38
N PHE A 620 -10.30 7.97 35.37
CA PHE A 620 -11.50 7.14 35.46
C PHE A 620 -12.57 7.92 36.21
N LYS A 621 -13.73 8.14 35.59
CA LYS A 621 -14.84 8.85 36.22
C LYS A 621 -16.13 8.04 36.21
N ILE A 622 -16.87 8.02 37.32
CA ILE A 622 -18.26 7.55 37.36
C ILE A 622 -19.14 8.72 37.77
N TYR A 623 -20.07 9.09 36.90
CA TYR A 623 -21.12 10.07 37.20
C TYR A 623 -22.43 9.37 37.48
N THR A 624 -23.20 9.89 38.45
CA THR A 624 -24.55 9.42 38.76
C THR A 624 -25.52 10.59 38.77
N ALA A 625 -26.67 10.39 38.11
CA ALA A 625 -27.80 11.32 38.15
C ALA A 625 -28.81 10.87 39.21
N TYR A 626 -29.28 11.80 40.05
CA TYR A 626 -30.22 11.58 41.14
C TYR A 626 -31.47 12.45 40.99
N ASP A 627 -32.61 11.93 41.44
CA ASP A 627 -33.82 12.75 41.62
C ASP A 627 -33.75 13.57 42.92
N VAL A 628 -34.82 14.31 43.22
CA VAL A 628 -34.92 15.15 44.42
C VAL A 628 -34.97 14.37 45.73
N GLU A 629 -35.26 13.07 45.67
CA GLU A 629 -35.28 12.15 46.81
C GLU A 629 -33.95 11.39 46.96
N ASN A 630 -32.93 11.74 46.18
CA ASN A 630 -31.63 11.05 46.09
C ASN A 630 -31.70 9.60 45.59
N ASN A 631 -32.73 9.23 44.82
CA ASN A 631 -32.76 7.95 44.13
C ASN A 631 -31.92 8.04 42.84
N ALA A 632 -31.03 7.07 42.62
CA ALA A 632 -30.21 7.03 41.41
C ALA A 632 -31.06 6.73 40.16
N ILE A 633 -30.84 7.51 39.12
CA ILE A 633 -31.56 7.46 37.83
C ILE A 633 -30.68 6.80 36.76
N ALA A 634 -29.48 7.34 36.55
CA ALA A 634 -28.58 6.94 35.47
C ALA A 634 -27.11 7.08 35.89
N TYR A 635 -26.26 6.23 35.31
CA TYR A 635 -24.83 6.20 35.56
C TYR A 635 -24.06 6.25 34.24
N GLY A 636 -22.91 6.91 34.27
CA GLY A 636 -21.98 6.98 33.14
C GLY A 636 -20.54 6.84 33.59
N LEU A 637 -19.82 5.89 32.98
CA LEU A 637 -18.40 5.69 33.17
C LEU A 637 -17.64 6.38 32.04
N ILE A 638 -16.85 7.39 32.39
CA ILE A 638 -16.06 8.20 31.47
C ILE A 638 -14.58 7.86 31.63
N LEU A 639 -13.89 7.64 30.53
CA LEU A 639 -12.44 7.49 30.50
C LEU A 639 -11.83 8.72 29.84
N ILE A 640 -10.81 9.32 30.46
CA ILE A 640 -10.14 10.52 29.95
C ILE A 640 -8.70 10.18 29.54
N ASP A 641 -8.30 10.57 28.33
CA ASP A 641 -6.92 10.41 27.88
C ASP A 641 -6.51 11.53 26.91
N GLY A 642 -5.63 12.42 27.38
CA GLY A 642 -5.17 13.56 26.61
C GLY A 642 -6.32 14.52 26.28
N LYS A 643 -6.57 14.72 24.98
CA LYS A 643 -7.58 15.66 24.48
C LYS A 643 -8.98 15.06 24.31
N GLU A 644 -9.13 13.74 24.51
CA GLU A 644 -10.39 13.01 24.34
C GLU A 644 -10.88 12.43 25.67
N ALA A 645 -12.20 12.41 25.83
CA ALA A 645 -12.89 11.60 26.82
C ALA A 645 -13.94 10.71 26.14
N ASP A 646 -14.17 9.52 26.67
CA ASP A 646 -15.05 8.52 26.10
C ASP A 646 -16.17 8.15 27.07
N TYR A 647 -17.42 8.23 26.60
CA TYR A 647 -18.57 7.63 27.29
C TYR A 647 -18.53 6.11 27.12
N TYR A 648 -17.69 5.47 27.92
CA TYR A 648 -17.25 4.09 27.69
C TYR A 648 -18.29 3.06 28.11
N GLU A 649 -18.84 3.19 29.33
CA GLU A 649 -19.86 2.30 29.86
C GLU A 649 -21.01 3.08 30.50
N ALA A 650 -22.19 2.45 30.56
CA ALA A 650 -23.41 3.08 31.04
C ALA A 650 -24.33 2.10 31.75
N ALA A 651 -25.09 2.61 32.71
CA ALA A 651 -26.15 1.87 33.39
C ALA A 651 -27.32 2.80 33.74
N SER A 652 -28.52 2.26 33.90
CA SER A 652 -29.65 3.06 34.35
C SER A 652 -30.59 2.25 35.24
N THR A 653 -31.33 2.94 36.10
CA THR A 653 -32.44 2.35 36.84
C THR A 653 -33.74 2.47 36.03
N PRO A 654 -34.85 1.84 36.46
CA PRO A 654 -36.15 2.05 35.83
C PRO A 654 -36.63 3.51 35.84
N LEU A 655 -36.15 4.34 36.78
CA LEU A 655 -36.50 5.76 36.87
C LEU A 655 -36.10 6.54 35.61
N ASN A 656 -35.04 6.13 34.92
CA ASN A 656 -34.58 6.79 33.69
C ASN A 656 -35.58 6.70 32.51
N ARG A 657 -36.64 5.90 32.63
CA ARG A 657 -37.76 5.90 31.66
C ARG A 657 -38.72 7.07 31.88
N LYS A 658 -38.81 7.57 33.13
CA LYS A 658 -39.74 8.62 33.55
C LYS A 658 -39.03 9.98 33.64
N LEU A 659 -37.77 9.96 34.08
CA LEU A 659 -36.96 11.13 34.37
C LEU A 659 -35.82 11.29 33.36
N PRO A 660 -35.47 12.53 32.93
CA PRO A 660 -34.39 12.79 31.98
C PRO A 660 -32.97 12.67 32.58
N GLY A 661 -32.72 11.66 33.42
CA GLY A 661 -31.45 11.50 34.14
C GLY A 661 -30.24 11.32 33.22
N ALA A 662 -30.37 10.50 32.17
CA ALA A 662 -29.29 10.33 31.19
C ALA A 662 -28.97 11.61 30.41
N TYR A 663 -29.96 12.48 30.16
CA TYR A 663 -29.74 13.78 29.50
C TYR A 663 -29.03 14.76 30.43
N ALA A 664 -29.47 14.83 31.68
CA ALA A 664 -28.80 15.61 32.72
C ALA A 664 -27.33 15.18 32.88
N LEU A 665 -27.10 13.86 32.93
CA LEU A 665 -25.78 13.27 33.10
C LEU A 665 -24.83 13.68 31.98
N GLN A 666 -25.24 13.49 30.72
CA GLN A 666 -24.38 13.86 29.58
C GLN A 666 -24.09 15.36 29.54
N TRP A 667 -25.08 16.21 29.85
CA TRP A 667 -24.87 17.65 29.90
C TRP A 667 -23.88 18.05 31.00
N GLN A 668 -24.03 17.52 32.21
CA GLN A 668 -23.08 17.78 33.30
C GLN A 668 -21.67 17.30 32.95
N VAL A 669 -21.53 16.09 32.41
CA VAL A 669 -20.23 15.54 31.99
C VAL A 669 -19.56 16.45 30.97
N MET A 670 -20.27 16.95 29.96
CA MET A 670 -19.70 17.89 28.98
C MET A 670 -19.15 19.15 29.66
N ARG A 671 -19.92 19.76 30.57
CA ARG A 671 -19.48 20.96 31.30
C ARG A 671 -18.25 20.71 32.16
N ASP A 672 -18.19 19.57 32.84
CA ASP A 672 -17.05 19.24 33.69
C ASP A 672 -15.80 18.88 32.88
N LEU A 673 -15.95 18.16 31.77
CA LEU A 673 -14.86 17.87 30.83
C LEU A 673 -14.29 19.17 30.20
N LYS A 674 -15.15 20.14 29.88
CA LYS A 674 -14.73 21.46 29.40
C LYS A 674 -13.86 22.19 30.43
N LYS A 675 -14.25 22.18 31.71
CA LYS A 675 -13.44 22.77 32.80
C LYS A 675 -12.07 22.08 32.95
N LEU A 676 -11.98 20.80 32.61
CA LEU A 676 -10.73 20.03 32.59
C LEU A 676 -9.89 20.27 31.31
N GLY A 677 -10.37 21.07 30.36
CA GLY A 677 -9.65 21.36 29.11
C GLY A 677 -9.69 20.24 28.07
N VAL A 678 -10.58 19.25 28.23
CA VAL A 678 -10.80 18.19 27.24
C VAL A 678 -11.45 18.79 26.00
N LYS A 679 -10.96 18.42 24.81
CA LYS A 679 -11.38 19.02 23.54
C LYS A 679 -12.43 18.21 22.79
N ARG A 680 -12.44 16.88 22.95
CA ARG A 680 -13.36 15.98 22.24
C ARG A 680 -14.03 15.02 23.21
N TYR A 681 -15.34 14.87 23.10
CA TYR A 681 -16.10 13.89 23.88
C TYR A 681 -16.77 12.88 22.95
N ASN A 682 -16.35 11.63 23.04
CA ASN A 682 -16.77 10.54 22.17
C ASN A 682 -17.87 9.72 22.84
N LEU A 683 -19.09 9.78 22.31
CA LEU A 683 -20.22 9.02 22.84
C LEU A 683 -20.21 7.54 22.46
N TRP A 684 -19.18 7.09 21.73
CA TRP A 684 -18.99 5.69 21.34
C TRP A 684 -20.13 5.13 20.46
N GLY A 685 -20.23 3.79 20.40
CA GLY A 685 -21.02 3.05 19.43
C GLY A 685 -22.47 3.53 19.20
N ILE A 686 -22.77 3.83 17.94
CA ILE A 686 -24.11 3.99 17.36
C ILE A 686 -24.35 2.96 16.26
N ALA A 687 -25.60 2.84 15.81
CA ALA A 687 -25.93 2.04 14.64
C ALA A 687 -25.41 2.72 13.36
N PRO A 688 -24.97 1.94 12.36
CA PRO A 688 -24.77 2.46 11.01
C PRO A 688 -26.05 3.10 10.49
N GLU A 689 -25.90 4.08 9.60
CA GLU A 689 -27.05 4.76 9.01
C GLU A 689 -27.98 3.77 8.28
N GLY A 690 -29.29 3.97 8.40
CA GLY A 690 -30.31 3.09 7.85
C GLY A 690 -30.52 1.74 8.56
N GLN A 691 -29.70 1.36 9.55
CA GLN A 691 -29.83 0.06 10.23
C GLN A 691 -30.65 0.12 11.53
N THR A 692 -31.97 0.07 11.39
CA THR A 692 -32.93 0.14 12.52
C THR A 692 -32.90 -1.10 13.43
N ASN A 693 -32.54 -2.28 12.89
CA ASN A 693 -32.45 -3.54 13.63
C ASN A 693 -31.04 -3.81 14.22
N HIS A 694 -30.13 -2.83 14.17
CA HIS A 694 -28.78 -2.98 14.70
C HIS A 694 -28.77 -3.00 16.24
N ARG A 695 -27.80 -3.70 16.87
CA ARG A 695 -27.68 -3.81 18.34
C ARG A 695 -27.57 -2.47 19.09
N TYR A 696 -27.15 -1.42 18.40
CA TYR A 696 -27.03 -0.06 18.96
C TYR A 696 -28.19 0.85 18.58
N SER A 697 -29.23 0.38 17.88
CA SER A 697 -30.35 1.22 17.43
C SER A 697 -31.03 1.93 18.61
N GLY A 698 -31.25 1.22 19.72
CA GLY A 698 -31.89 1.75 20.92
C GLY A 698 -31.14 2.91 21.60
N VAL A 699 -29.81 2.99 21.45
CA VAL A 699 -29.00 4.09 22.00
C VAL A 699 -28.63 5.14 20.94
N THR A 700 -28.86 4.85 19.65
CA THR A 700 -28.47 5.73 18.55
C THR A 700 -29.21 7.05 18.62
N THR A 701 -30.55 7.02 18.75
CA THR A 701 -31.38 8.22 18.83
C THR A 701 -30.98 9.13 19.99
N PHE A 702 -30.61 8.54 21.13
CA PHE A 702 -30.12 9.26 22.30
C PHE A 702 -28.78 9.94 22.00
N LYS A 703 -27.77 9.18 21.54
CA LYS A 703 -26.42 9.71 21.30
C LYS A 703 -26.37 10.76 20.21
N THR A 704 -27.03 10.52 19.07
CA THR A 704 -27.12 11.47 17.96
C THR A 704 -28.01 12.67 18.28
N GLY A 705 -28.63 12.69 19.46
CA GLY A 705 -29.34 13.85 19.95
C GLY A 705 -28.42 14.96 20.47
N PHE A 706 -27.18 14.64 20.84
CA PHE A 706 -26.22 15.60 21.40
C PHE A 706 -25.26 16.19 20.36
N SER A 707 -25.22 15.63 19.16
CA SER A 707 -24.51 16.20 18.00
C SER A 707 -25.01 15.50 16.74
N SER A 708 -25.08 16.26 15.65
CA SER A 708 -25.33 15.75 14.30
C SER A 708 -24.08 15.13 13.68
N GLU A 709 -22.88 15.44 14.20
CA GLU A 709 -21.60 14.96 13.69
C GLU A 709 -21.39 13.48 14.05
N ARG A 710 -21.58 12.62 13.04
CA ARG A 710 -21.30 11.20 13.12
C ARG A 710 -19.92 10.93 12.52
N PHE A 711 -19.15 10.08 13.17
CA PHE A 711 -17.86 9.63 12.64
C PHE A 711 -17.88 8.12 12.40
N THR A 712 -17.35 7.67 11.26
CA THR A 712 -17.23 6.25 10.94
C THR A 712 -15.76 5.91 10.68
N TYR A 713 -15.20 5.06 11.54
CA TYR A 713 -13.89 4.47 11.34
C TYR A 713 -13.94 3.38 10.25
N VAL A 714 -12.82 3.18 9.57
CA VAL A 714 -12.60 1.94 8.79
C VAL A 714 -12.87 0.75 9.70
N SER A 715 -13.78 -0.12 9.26
CA SER A 715 -14.18 -1.30 10.01
C SER A 715 -13.00 -2.21 10.35
N ALA A 716 -13.12 -2.99 11.43
CA ALA A 716 -12.07 -3.91 11.85
C ALA A 716 -11.66 -4.85 10.69
N GLN A 717 -10.35 -5.05 10.56
CA GLN A 717 -9.73 -5.89 9.53
C GLN A 717 -8.98 -7.05 10.18
N ASP A 718 -8.97 -8.19 9.49
CA ASP A 718 -8.18 -9.36 9.83
C ASP A 718 -7.07 -9.59 8.79
N ILE A 719 -5.90 -10.00 9.25
CA ILE A 719 -4.83 -10.52 8.41
C ILE A 719 -4.52 -11.96 8.84
N PRO A 720 -4.83 -12.98 8.00
CA PRO A 720 -4.61 -14.37 8.35
C PRO A 720 -3.11 -14.73 8.41
N ILE A 721 -2.60 -15.09 9.60
CA ILE A 721 -1.24 -15.63 9.75
C ILE A 721 -1.21 -17.10 9.35
N ARG A 722 -2.16 -17.88 9.86
CA ARG A 722 -2.35 -19.30 9.57
C ARG A 722 -3.60 -19.49 8.71
N LYS A 723 -3.49 -19.26 7.40
CA LYS A 723 -4.60 -19.18 6.43
C LYS A 723 -5.66 -20.29 6.57
N PHE A 724 -5.24 -21.56 6.67
CA PHE A 724 -6.16 -22.69 6.81
C PHE A 724 -6.95 -22.64 8.14
N ARG A 725 -6.26 -22.46 9.27
CA ARG A 725 -6.90 -22.35 10.59
C ARG A 725 -7.83 -21.15 10.67
N TYR A 726 -7.41 -20.02 10.12
CA TYR A 726 -8.24 -18.81 10.08
C TYR A 726 -9.50 -19.01 9.23
N ARG A 727 -9.40 -19.69 8.07
CA ARG A 727 -10.57 -19.99 7.22
C ARG A 727 -11.62 -20.80 7.97
N LEU A 728 -11.20 -21.82 8.73
CA LEU A 728 -12.10 -22.60 9.58
C LEU A 728 -12.75 -21.73 10.66
N ASN A 729 -11.96 -20.90 11.34
CA ASN A 729 -12.46 -19.97 12.35
C ASN A 729 -13.53 -19.02 11.76
N ARG A 730 -13.23 -18.41 10.61
CA ARG A 730 -14.14 -17.46 9.94
C ARG A 730 -15.47 -18.10 9.52
N ILE A 731 -15.46 -19.34 9.03
CA ILE A 731 -16.70 -20.07 8.69
C ILE A 731 -17.59 -20.20 9.94
N ILE A 732 -17.01 -20.67 11.05
CA ILE A 732 -17.76 -20.86 12.30
C ILE A 732 -18.29 -19.51 12.82
N GLU A 733 -17.47 -18.47 12.81
CA GLU A 733 -17.88 -17.16 13.29
C GLU A 733 -18.97 -16.52 12.39
N ASN A 734 -18.93 -16.73 11.08
CA ASN A 734 -20.01 -16.29 10.18
C ASN A 734 -21.33 -17.03 10.44
N LEU A 735 -21.28 -18.34 10.71
CA LEU A 735 -22.48 -19.10 11.09
C LEU A 735 -23.07 -18.60 12.42
N ARG A 736 -22.21 -18.31 13.40
CA ARG A 736 -22.63 -17.71 14.69
C ARG A 736 -23.21 -16.33 14.51
N LYS A 737 -22.63 -15.51 13.62
CA LYS A 737 -23.14 -14.17 13.29
C LYS A 737 -24.59 -14.25 12.78
N LYS A 738 -24.84 -15.16 11.82
CA LYS A 738 -26.19 -15.43 11.30
C LYS A 738 -27.16 -15.93 12.38
N HIS A 739 -26.76 -16.93 13.16
CA HIS A 739 -27.58 -17.49 14.24
C HIS A 739 -27.92 -16.45 15.32
N ARG A 740 -27.03 -15.49 15.57
CA ARG A 740 -27.22 -14.46 16.61
C ARG A 740 -27.89 -13.19 16.09
N HIS A 741 -28.29 -13.16 14.81
CA HIS A 741 -28.85 -11.97 14.16
C HIS A 741 -27.98 -10.71 14.36
N LEU A 742 -26.66 -10.89 14.48
CA LEU A 742 -25.73 -9.77 14.56
C LEU A 742 -25.52 -9.30 13.11
N SER A 743 -26.02 -8.11 12.75
CA SER A 743 -25.85 -7.53 11.42
C SER A 743 -24.41 -7.12 11.12
#